data_AF-A0A5C3FLM5-F1
#
_entry.id   AF-A0A5C3FLM5-F1
#
_cell.length_a   1.000
_cell.length_b   1.000
_cell.length_c   1.000
_cell.angle_alpha   90.00
_cell.angle_beta   90.00
_cell.angle_gamma   90.00
#
_symmetry.space_group_name_H-M   'P 1'
#
loop_
_entity.id
_entity.type
_entity.pdbx_description
1 polymer ?
#
loop_
_entity_poly.entity_id
_entity_poly.type
_entity_poly.pdbx_seq_one_letter_code
_entity_poly.pdbx_strand_id
1 'polypeptide(L)'
;MSLPQPASDARYAVSTVTLEIPLAAPITQESPSPYTYQDGATTKPVISADTILLTIYYPTEHANNGETGSKLDWLEAPKMRSIGGLLKYAGIPKYLALPILVPAYNVVSQKLPASVDQSLASTKDSADFPVAVFSHGMGGTRTAYSAYCTSLAGSGIIVAAVEHRDGSGASTTIYHPDAKDGKPSASPGFFKWLTGGSNAKIENKIYVRPAEVDGKPEPLDLRRAQVEMRRREVLAVFDVLSDIQAGKAASLVESCTRTQKDDAKTRKTRSQLLAAFAGKLRMDDAWLIGHSFGGATAIQALRHTDCPFAQALVLDPWVEPVPISGEGVVPVSKPLYTINSEDFTQWKTHMDDVAVISRASKASTGGKGWLLTIGAEGTEKVDAAAPVAAGPPSRLVIVHDMFGTLFGLTACIDALVSLFPEQLQASDKLPPIVPELIVMDWFHATQRDFTYSSACGQYKPIGEIFKGTLPRVLLQAGILPKKNAAHQALAKAGSFADGGAAEEALENPFDPSVVETMMGALKKLQPRPGMVDALTRIYRDRDGKGRLPASVSKVDVWAATNGSLELGRGSFLRVLGDSDGADLDSDAAQSGRSAQHNAVGSGIGLFSCDEIGVAKPDPKVYAEVLRRIQAEPIDPNAAKKEYQGIWFVASHTWDTFAAKQAGFRTAWVTYEEFYSCPSVYGTPDVVGRNLEEVAEKILAFERDLCSKNGNAPAQGWTYHKEQQEQTMPGSQHTSFSDFPFLLPSMSKFIGSVAVQSILEVNAQITQRMALQNKREESDGVFAGLKGKDDAKEWRIWKEGKARPTELPTEAIGGDKNRQGRLIVHAL
;
A
#
# COMPACT_ATOMS: atom_id res chain seq x y z
N MET A 1 -24.50 20.93 24.30
CA MET A 1 -23.31 20.07 24.17
C MET A 1 -23.60 18.82 24.96
N SER A 2 -23.84 17.72 24.27
CA SER A 2 -24.15 16.41 24.86
C SER A 2 -23.74 15.35 23.87
N LEU A 3 -23.48 14.15 24.37
CA LEU A 3 -23.29 13.00 23.52
C LEU A 3 -24.58 12.71 22.72
N PRO A 4 -24.47 12.30 21.45
CA PRO A 4 -25.65 11.90 20.68
C PRO A 4 -26.32 10.72 21.36
N GLN A 5 -27.65 10.72 21.40
CA GLN A 5 -28.41 9.55 21.87
C GLN A 5 -28.43 8.49 20.77
N PRO A 6 -28.55 7.19 21.12
CA PRO A 6 -28.89 6.16 20.16
C PRO A 6 -30.09 6.57 19.31
N ALA A 7 -30.08 6.17 18.04
CA ALA A 7 -31.18 6.46 17.13
C ALA A 7 -32.51 5.94 17.71
N SER A 8 -33.59 6.69 17.55
CA SER A 8 -34.90 6.32 18.12
C SER A 8 -35.47 5.01 17.56
N ASP A 9 -35.03 4.64 16.35
CA ASP A 9 -35.35 3.42 15.63
C ASP A 9 -34.26 2.34 15.77
N ALA A 10 -33.28 2.53 16.66
CA ALA A 10 -32.26 1.52 16.92
C ALA A 10 -32.89 0.19 17.35
N ARG A 11 -32.37 -0.92 16.79
CA ARG A 11 -32.89 -2.27 17.02
C ARG A 11 -32.92 -2.64 18.50
N TYR A 12 -31.92 -2.22 19.26
CA TYR A 12 -31.78 -2.47 20.69
C TYR A 12 -31.47 -1.19 21.45
N ALA A 13 -31.88 -1.14 22.72
CA ALA A 13 -31.28 -0.21 23.67
C ALA A 13 -29.84 -0.66 23.98
N VAL A 14 -29.05 0.20 24.62
CA VAL A 14 -27.65 -0.08 24.92
C VAL A 14 -27.40 -0.12 26.42
N SER A 15 -26.66 -1.13 26.84
CA SER A 15 -26.12 -1.26 28.20
C SER A 15 -24.61 -1.39 28.18
N THR A 16 -24.00 -1.13 29.33
CA THR A 16 -22.56 -1.19 29.54
C THR A 16 -22.21 -2.00 30.78
N VAL A 17 -21.05 -2.63 30.76
CA VAL A 17 -20.42 -3.25 31.93
C VAL A 17 -18.92 -2.99 31.88
N THR A 18 -18.36 -2.52 33.00
CA THR A 18 -16.92 -2.25 33.13
C THR A 18 -16.27 -3.35 33.95
N LEU A 19 -15.16 -3.90 33.44
CA LEU A 19 -14.38 -4.95 34.09
C LEU A 19 -12.91 -4.53 34.21
N GLU A 20 -12.30 -4.84 35.34
CA GLU A 20 -10.86 -4.72 35.56
C GLU A 20 -10.31 -6.07 36.01
N ILE A 21 -9.66 -6.79 35.10
CA ILE A 21 -9.28 -8.19 35.31
C ILE A 21 -7.77 -8.28 35.52
N PRO A 22 -7.29 -8.96 36.58
CA PRO A 22 -5.88 -9.26 36.76
C PRO A 22 -5.32 -10.09 35.60
N LEU A 23 -4.13 -9.72 35.13
CA LEU A 23 -3.40 -10.48 34.13
C LEU A 23 -2.71 -11.68 34.80
N ALA A 24 -2.67 -12.82 34.11
CA ALA A 24 -1.93 -14.00 34.59
C ALA A 24 -0.43 -13.71 34.73
N ALA A 25 0.13 -12.90 33.83
CA ALA A 25 1.48 -12.36 33.90
C ALA A 25 1.41 -10.86 33.59
N PRO A 26 2.05 -9.98 34.39
CA PRO A 26 2.09 -8.55 34.09
C PRO A 26 2.69 -8.27 32.71
N ILE A 27 2.13 -7.29 32.00
CA ILE A 27 2.75 -6.72 30.81
C ILE A 27 3.86 -5.79 31.29
N THR A 28 5.09 -6.07 30.90
CA THR A 28 6.27 -5.23 31.15
C THR A 28 7.04 -5.00 29.85
N GLN A 29 7.86 -3.95 29.82
CA GLN A 29 8.74 -3.71 28.68
C GLN A 29 9.83 -4.78 28.61
N GLU A 30 9.96 -5.45 27.46
CA GLU A 30 11.04 -6.39 27.17
C GLU A 30 12.31 -5.62 26.78
N SER A 31 12.94 -4.98 27.77
CA SER A 31 14.16 -4.19 27.59
C SER A 31 15.03 -4.26 28.84
N PRO A 32 16.38 -4.34 28.71
CA PRO A 32 17.30 -4.22 29.84
C PRO A 32 17.28 -2.81 30.48
N SER A 33 16.68 -1.83 29.81
CA SER A 33 16.52 -0.45 30.29
C SER A 33 15.08 -0.01 30.02
N PRO A 34 14.12 -0.37 30.88
CA PRO A 34 12.72 -0.01 30.69
C PRO A 34 12.52 1.50 30.84
N TYR A 35 11.58 2.06 30.08
CA TYR A 35 11.24 3.47 30.19
C TYR A 35 10.60 3.76 31.54
N THR A 36 11.14 4.76 32.24
CA THR A 36 10.62 5.24 33.53
C THR A 36 10.31 6.72 33.48
N TYR A 37 9.49 7.22 34.40
CA TYR A 37 9.20 8.64 34.55
C TYR A 37 9.03 8.99 36.04
N GLN A 38 9.20 10.27 36.37
CA GLN A 38 9.01 10.77 37.73
C GLN A 38 7.55 11.16 37.99
N ASP A 39 6.92 10.52 38.97
CA ASP A 39 5.61 10.87 39.52
C ASP A 39 5.77 11.39 40.95
N GLY A 40 5.99 12.70 41.08
CA GLY A 40 6.39 13.31 42.35
C GLY A 40 7.80 12.88 42.74
N ALA A 41 7.94 12.22 43.89
CA ALA A 41 9.22 11.71 44.39
C ALA A 41 9.45 10.21 44.06
N THR A 42 8.58 9.61 43.24
CA THR A 42 8.62 8.18 42.92
C THR A 42 8.90 7.97 41.43
N THR A 43 9.91 7.16 41.13
CA THR A 43 10.18 6.69 39.76
C THR A 43 9.28 5.51 39.44
N LYS A 44 8.59 5.57 38.29
CA LYS A 44 7.62 4.55 37.86
C LYS A 44 7.88 4.08 36.44
N PRO A 45 7.62 2.80 36.10
CA PRO A 45 7.68 2.32 34.72
C PRO A 45 6.57 2.93 33.86
N VAL A 46 6.91 3.31 32.63
CA VAL A 46 5.95 3.81 31.63
C VAL A 46 5.17 2.65 31.02
N ILE A 47 5.82 1.51 30.77
CA ILE A 47 5.20 0.33 30.14
C ILE A 47 5.07 -0.75 31.20
N SER A 48 3.94 -0.73 31.91
CA SER A 48 3.61 -1.71 32.94
C SER A 48 2.09 -1.81 33.13
N ALA A 49 1.57 -3.03 33.17
CA ALA A 49 0.19 -3.31 33.57
C ALA A 49 0.09 -4.70 34.22
N ASP A 50 -0.52 -4.79 35.39
CA ASP A 50 -0.84 -6.02 36.11
C ASP A 50 -2.32 -6.41 36.02
N THR A 51 -3.17 -5.49 35.56
CA THR A 51 -4.58 -5.72 35.25
C THR A 51 -4.92 -5.05 33.91
N ILE A 52 -5.96 -5.53 33.24
CA ILE A 52 -6.55 -4.88 32.06
C ILE A 52 -7.89 -4.26 32.42
N LEU A 53 -8.24 -3.15 31.78
CA LEU A 53 -9.50 -2.44 32.01
C LEU A 53 -10.25 -2.29 30.70
N LEU A 54 -11.51 -2.69 30.69
CA LEU A 54 -12.39 -2.61 29.53
C LEU A 54 -13.80 -2.16 29.91
N THR A 55 -14.52 -1.60 28.95
CA THR A 55 -15.98 -1.42 29.03
C THR A 55 -16.64 -2.06 27.83
N ILE A 56 -17.54 -3.00 28.10
CA ILE A 56 -18.30 -3.71 27.08
C ILE A 56 -19.61 -2.94 26.87
N TYR A 57 -19.85 -2.50 25.65
CA TYR A 57 -21.09 -1.95 25.16
C TYR A 57 -21.86 -3.07 24.46
N TYR A 58 -23.10 -3.31 24.87
CA TYR A 58 -23.86 -4.45 24.37
C TYR A 58 -25.36 -4.15 24.24
N PRO A 59 -26.07 -4.93 23.40
CA PRO A 59 -27.50 -4.76 23.18
C PRO A 59 -28.32 -5.18 24.41
N THR A 60 -29.31 -4.38 24.79
CA THR A 60 -30.30 -4.70 25.82
C THR A 60 -31.71 -4.40 25.30
N GLU A 61 -32.72 -4.99 25.92
CA GLU A 61 -34.12 -4.74 25.56
C GLU A 61 -34.49 -3.28 25.87
N HIS A 62 -35.37 -2.70 25.07
CA HIS A 62 -35.92 -1.37 25.35
C HIS A 62 -36.71 -1.41 26.66
N ALA A 63 -36.47 -0.45 27.56
CA ALA A 63 -37.12 -0.43 28.86
C ALA A 63 -38.65 -0.27 28.70
N ASN A 64 -39.42 -1.18 29.29
CA ASN A 64 -40.87 -1.22 29.10
C ASN A 64 -41.65 -0.08 29.79
N ASN A 65 -41.04 0.71 30.68
CA ASN A 65 -41.67 1.86 31.35
C ASN A 65 -40.63 2.66 32.15
N GLY A 66 -40.10 3.77 31.63
CA GLY A 66 -39.53 4.91 32.39
C GLY A 66 -38.39 4.67 33.41
N GLU A 67 -37.98 3.44 33.71
CA GLU A 67 -36.89 3.14 34.64
C GLU A 67 -35.55 3.52 33.99
N THR A 68 -35.06 4.71 34.32
CA THR A 68 -33.71 5.13 33.94
C THR A 68 -32.70 4.43 34.84
N GLY A 69 -32.14 3.32 34.36
CA GLY A 69 -30.98 2.68 34.98
C GLY A 69 -29.82 3.67 35.17
N SER A 70 -28.87 3.33 36.06
CA SER A 70 -27.67 4.14 36.24
C SER A 70 -26.91 4.26 34.92
N LYS A 71 -26.25 5.41 34.71
CA LYS A 71 -25.45 5.69 33.52
C LYS A 71 -24.00 5.89 33.90
N LEU A 72 -23.10 5.34 33.10
CA LEU A 72 -21.66 5.50 33.29
C LEU A 72 -21.24 6.93 32.97
N ASP A 73 -20.29 7.44 33.74
CA ASP A 73 -19.69 8.75 33.53
C ASP A 73 -18.78 8.76 32.29
N TRP A 74 -18.79 9.84 31.51
CA TRP A 74 -17.91 9.97 30.33
C TRP A 74 -16.44 10.16 30.72
N LEU A 75 -16.15 11.03 31.69
CA LEU A 75 -14.82 11.13 32.29
C LEU A 75 -14.66 10.16 33.46
N GLU A 76 -13.58 9.39 33.47
CA GLU A 76 -13.20 8.55 34.61
C GLU A 76 -12.94 9.40 35.87
N ALA A 77 -13.32 8.87 37.03
CA ALA A 77 -12.96 9.47 38.32
C ALA A 77 -11.55 9.03 38.75
N PRO A 78 -10.70 9.92 39.32
CA PRO A 78 -11.03 11.28 39.74
C PRO A 78 -11.06 12.29 38.58
N LYS A 79 -12.16 13.06 38.49
CA LYS A 79 -12.44 13.93 37.33
C LYS A 79 -11.36 14.98 37.08
N MET A 80 -10.81 15.58 38.14
CA MET A 80 -9.76 16.60 38.00
C MET A 80 -8.46 16.03 37.44
N ARG A 81 -8.18 14.74 37.67
CA ARG A 81 -7.02 14.07 37.05
C ARG A 81 -7.26 13.81 35.58
N SER A 82 -8.46 13.36 35.22
CA SER A 82 -8.86 13.18 33.82
C SER A 82 -8.79 14.48 33.02
N ILE A 83 -9.30 15.58 33.57
CA ILE A 83 -9.15 16.92 32.96
C ILE A 83 -7.67 17.33 32.89
N GLY A 84 -6.91 17.12 33.96
CA GLY A 84 -5.47 17.42 33.98
C GLY A 84 -4.69 16.65 32.92
N GLY A 85 -5.06 15.39 32.67
CA GLY A 85 -4.53 14.56 31.60
C GLY A 85 -4.88 15.07 30.21
N LEU A 86 -6.13 15.46 29.97
CA LEU A 86 -6.57 16.07 28.70
C LEU A 86 -5.85 17.39 28.43
N LEU A 87 -5.74 18.27 29.42
CA LEU A 87 -5.00 19.53 29.30
C LEU A 87 -3.52 19.29 29.00
N LYS A 88 -2.92 18.30 29.66
CA LYS A 88 -1.53 17.91 29.43
C LYS A 88 -1.31 17.37 28.01
N TYR A 89 -2.23 16.56 27.50
CA TYR A 89 -2.22 16.08 26.12
C TYR A 89 -2.37 17.24 25.12
N ALA A 90 -3.30 18.17 25.36
CA ALA A 90 -3.52 19.36 24.54
C ALA A 90 -2.39 20.41 24.60
N GLY A 91 -1.35 20.19 25.42
CA GLY A 91 -0.23 21.13 25.59
C GLY A 91 -0.59 22.40 26.37
N ILE A 92 -1.73 22.43 27.08
CA ILE A 92 -2.22 23.61 27.78
C ILE A 92 -1.64 23.66 29.20
N PRO A 93 -0.90 24.73 29.60
CA PRO A 93 -0.36 24.87 30.95
C PRO A 93 -1.45 24.88 32.02
N LYS A 94 -1.22 24.18 33.14
CA LYS A 94 -2.21 23.99 34.22
C LYS A 94 -2.76 25.30 34.83
N TYR A 95 -2.00 26.39 34.80
CA TYR A 95 -2.42 27.69 35.34
C TYR A 95 -3.27 28.52 34.35
N LEU A 96 -3.29 28.16 33.06
CA LEU A 96 -4.21 28.70 32.05
C LEU A 96 -5.53 27.91 31.99
N ALA A 97 -5.74 26.95 32.91
CA ALA A 97 -6.90 26.07 32.91
C ALA A 97 -8.20 26.73 33.38
N LEU A 98 -8.16 27.79 34.21
CA LEU A 98 -9.37 28.37 34.80
C LEU A 98 -10.40 28.90 33.78
N PRO A 99 -10.01 29.65 32.73
CA PRO A 99 -10.93 30.08 31.67
C PRO A 99 -11.49 28.93 30.81
N ILE A 100 -10.83 27.76 30.82
CA ILE A 100 -11.19 26.55 30.06
C ILE A 100 -12.07 25.60 30.90
N LEU A 101 -11.84 25.54 32.21
CA LEU A 101 -12.57 24.71 33.16
C LEU A 101 -14.05 25.12 33.30
N VAL A 102 -14.36 26.41 33.15
CA VAL A 102 -15.74 26.94 33.24
C VAL A 102 -16.64 26.38 32.13
N PRO A 103 -16.28 26.45 30.83
CA PRO A 103 -17.03 25.75 29.78
C PRO A 103 -16.93 24.21 29.85
N ALA A 104 -15.87 23.65 30.47
CA ALA A 104 -15.72 22.20 30.67
C ALA A 104 -16.62 21.61 31.78
N TYR A 105 -17.34 22.41 32.58
CA TYR A 105 -18.29 21.91 33.58
C TYR A 105 -19.35 20.97 32.99
N ASN A 106 -19.81 21.28 31.77
CA ASN A 106 -20.73 20.41 31.02
C ASN A 106 -20.10 19.07 30.63
N VAL A 107 -18.78 19.00 30.46
CA VAL A 107 -18.03 17.77 30.14
C VAL A 107 -17.82 16.90 31.39
N VAL A 108 -17.56 17.52 32.54
CA VAL A 108 -17.33 16.82 33.82
C VAL A 108 -18.54 16.01 34.27
N SER A 109 -19.73 16.55 34.03
CA SER A 109 -21.01 15.94 34.39
C SER A 109 -21.63 15.06 33.29
N GLN A 110 -20.97 14.92 32.12
CA GLN A 110 -21.51 14.08 31.05
C GLN A 110 -21.56 12.60 31.45
N LYS A 111 -22.65 11.97 31.02
CA LYS A 111 -22.87 10.53 31.13
C LYS A 111 -23.08 9.93 29.77
N LEU A 112 -22.66 8.67 29.63
CA LEU A 112 -22.87 7.90 28.42
C LEU A 112 -24.38 7.75 28.16
N PRO A 113 -24.80 7.74 26.90
CA PRO A 113 -26.19 7.52 26.53
C PRO A 113 -26.54 6.01 26.53
N ALA A 114 -26.08 5.30 27.56
CA ALA A 114 -26.26 3.87 27.76
C ALA A 114 -26.52 3.58 29.24
N SER A 115 -27.34 2.56 29.49
CA SER A 115 -27.59 2.05 30.83
C SER A 115 -26.40 1.21 31.32
N VAL A 116 -26.36 0.90 32.61
CA VAL A 116 -25.33 0.05 33.22
C VAL A 116 -25.98 -1.22 33.75
N ASP A 117 -25.29 -2.34 33.54
CA ASP A 117 -25.61 -3.67 34.09
C ASP A 117 -27.05 -4.18 33.79
N GLN A 118 -27.66 -3.79 32.66
CA GLN A 118 -28.94 -4.34 32.19
C GLN A 118 -28.76 -5.68 31.47
N SER A 119 -29.80 -6.52 31.43
CA SER A 119 -29.72 -7.86 30.81
C SER A 119 -29.42 -7.80 29.30
N LEU A 120 -28.63 -8.76 28.80
CA LEU A 120 -28.37 -8.91 27.36
C LEU A 120 -29.68 -9.18 26.61
N ALA A 121 -29.86 -8.52 25.45
CA ALA A 121 -31.04 -8.70 24.61
C ALA A 121 -31.19 -10.14 24.11
N SER A 122 -32.43 -10.55 23.85
CA SER A 122 -32.74 -11.84 23.26
C SER A 122 -32.57 -11.81 21.73
N THR A 123 -31.90 -12.80 21.15
CA THR A 123 -31.82 -12.94 19.69
C THR A 123 -32.95 -13.83 19.19
N LYS A 124 -33.74 -13.34 18.22
CA LYS A 124 -34.88 -14.10 17.65
C LYS A 124 -34.44 -15.28 16.77
N ASP A 125 -33.19 -15.28 16.29
CA ASP A 125 -32.74 -16.13 15.18
C ASP A 125 -31.58 -17.09 15.52
N SER A 126 -31.33 -17.42 16.79
CA SER A 126 -30.24 -18.32 17.23
C SER A 126 -28.80 -17.92 16.83
N ALA A 127 -28.61 -16.78 16.17
CA ALA A 127 -27.29 -16.30 15.76
C ALA A 127 -26.55 -15.59 16.89
N ASP A 128 -25.27 -15.91 17.05
CA ASP A 128 -24.33 -15.25 17.95
C ASP A 128 -24.16 -13.77 17.59
N PHE A 129 -24.00 -12.92 18.60
CA PHE A 129 -23.66 -11.51 18.42
C PHE A 129 -22.23 -11.37 17.87
N PRO A 130 -22.02 -10.61 16.78
CA PRO A 130 -20.68 -10.21 16.35
C PRO A 130 -19.96 -9.45 17.46
N VAL A 131 -18.65 -9.66 17.56
CA VAL A 131 -17.81 -9.05 18.58
C VAL A 131 -16.75 -8.15 17.97
N ALA A 132 -16.52 -7.00 18.59
CA ALA A 132 -15.42 -6.11 18.28
C ALA A 132 -14.66 -5.70 19.55
N VAL A 133 -13.33 -5.69 19.48
CA VAL A 133 -12.48 -5.02 20.48
C VAL A 133 -12.11 -3.64 19.92
N PHE A 134 -12.30 -2.58 20.72
CA PHE A 134 -12.06 -1.21 20.30
C PHE A 134 -10.85 -0.59 21.02
N SER A 135 -9.91 -0.05 20.24
CA SER A 135 -8.67 0.57 20.71
C SER A 135 -8.66 2.08 20.43
N HIS A 136 -8.57 2.91 21.48
CA HIS A 136 -8.73 4.36 21.39
C HIS A 136 -7.55 5.12 20.76
N GLY A 137 -7.73 6.39 20.37
CA GLY A 137 -6.61 7.25 19.97
C GLY A 137 -5.73 7.70 21.15
N MET A 138 -4.61 8.37 20.87
CA MET A 138 -3.83 9.03 21.92
C MET A 138 -4.66 10.13 22.60
N GLY A 139 -4.53 10.27 23.92
CA GLY A 139 -5.39 11.14 24.73
C GLY A 139 -6.84 10.64 24.86
N GLY A 140 -7.19 9.53 24.20
CA GLY A 140 -8.49 8.87 24.34
C GLY A 140 -8.61 8.05 25.62
N THR A 141 -9.81 7.51 25.83
CA THR A 141 -10.13 6.55 26.89
C THR A 141 -11.17 5.54 26.38
N ARG A 142 -11.46 4.49 27.16
CA ARG A 142 -12.53 3.50 26.87
C ARG A 142 -13.94 4.10 26.71
N THR A 143 -14.12 5.35 27.16
CA THR A 143 -15.40 6.10 27.12
C THR A 143 -15.41 7.23 26.10
N ALA A 144 -14.27 7.57 25.48
CA ALA A 144 -14.14 8.72 24.57
C ALA A 144 -14.68 8.47 23.15
N TYR A 145 -15.23 7.27 22.88
CA TYR A 145 -15.81 6.84 21.61
C TYR A 145 -17.22 6.28 21.82
N SER A 146 -17.90 6.73 22.88
CA SER A 146 -19.17 6.17 23.32
C SER A 146 -20.26 6.32 22.29
N ALA A 147 -20.28 7.41 21.51
CA ALA A 147 -21.24 7.60 20.42
C ALA A 147 -21.12 6.49 19.36
N TYR A 148 -19.90 6.11 19.00
CA TYR A 148 -19.64 5.06 18.02
C TYR A 148 -19.94 3.67 18.59
N CYS A 149 -19.42 3.36 19.79
CA CYS A 149 -19.67 2.08 20.44
C CYS A 149 -21.15 1.83 20.72
N THR A 150 -21.91 2.86 21.13
CA THR A 150 -23.36 2.73 21.36
C THR A 150 -24.15 2.56 20.07
N SER A 151 -23.74 3.20 18.96
CA SER A 151 -24.37 2.97 17.65
C SER A 151 -24.21 1.53 17.16
N LEU A 152 -23.01 0.95 17.32
CA LEU A 152 -22.76 -0.46 17.00
C LEU A 152 -23.54 -1.42 17.92
N ALA A 153 -23.53 -1.16 19.22
CA ALA A 153 -24.28 -1.95 20.20
C ALA A 153 -25.79 -1.90 19.98
N GLY A 154 -26.37 -0.73 19.69
CA GLY A 154 -27.79 -0.59 19.37
C GLY A 154 -28.22 -1.35 18.11
N SER A 155 -27.27 -1.72 17.26
CA SER A 155 -27.52 -2.51 16.04
C SER A 155 -27.37 -4.02 16.25
N GLY A 156 -26.80 -4.46 17.38
CA GLY A 156 -26.56 -5.86 17.69
C GLY A 156 -25.09 -6.30 17.66
N ILE A 157 -24.12 -5.39 17.80
CA ILE A 157 -22.68 -5.76 17.88
C ILE A 157 -22.19 -5.56 19.31
N ILE A 158 -21.50 -6.53 19.89
CA ILE A 158 -20.88 -6.38 21.22
C ILE A 158 -19.50 -5.76 21.06
N VAL A 159 -19.27 -4.61 21.70
CA VAL A 159 -18.03 -3.84 21.57
C VAL A 159 -17.31 -3.72 22.91
N ALA A 160 -16.10 -4.27 23.02
CA ALA A 160 -15.24 -4.13 24.20
C ALA A 160 -14.20 -3.03 23.99
N ALA A 161 -14.43 -1.84 24.55
CA ALA A 161 -13.48 -0.74 24.49
C ALA A 161 -12.40 -0.88 25.57
N VAL A 162 -11.14 -0.90 25.17
CA VAL A 162 -9.97 -1.07 26.05
C VAL A 162 -9.57 0.29 26.64
N GLU A 163 -9.16 0.31 27.91
CA GLU A 163 -8.45 1.44 28.52
C GLU A 163 -6.95 1.11 28.58
N HIS A 164 -6.14 1.77 27.75
CA HIS A 164 -4.72 1.49 27.67
C HIS A 164 -3.93 2.09 28.85
N ARG A 165 -2.96 1.35 29.37
CA ARG A 165 -2.14 1.71 30.55
C ARG A 165 -0.71 2.09 30.21
N ASP A 166 -0.42 2.19 28.92
CA ASP A 166 0.85 2.57 28.33
C ASP A 166 1.24 4.05 28.53
N GLY A 167 0.36 4.85 29.16
CA GLY A 167 0.55 6.29 29.34
C GLY A 167 0.19 7.13 28.12
N SER A 168 -0.47 6.55 27.11
CA SER A 168 -0.98 7.28 25.94
C SER A 168 -2.39 7.86 26.15
N GLY A 169 -3.20 7.28 27.03
CA GLY A 169 -4.54 7.78 27.38
C GLY A 169 -4.51 9.06 28.20
N ALA A 170 -5.60 9.81 28.22
CA ALA A 170 -5.69 11.03 29.02
C ALA A 170 -5.51 10.73 30.51
N SER A 171 -6.24 9.74 31.02
CA SER A 171 -6.15 9.26 32.39
C SER A 171 -6.69 7.85 32.49
N THR A 172 -6.08 7.05 33.36
CA THR A 172 -6.57 5.74 33.78
C THR A 172 -6.37 5.59 35.29
N THR A 173 -7.31 4.89 35.93
CA THR A 173 -7.25 4.56 37.35
C THR A 173 -7.17 3.05 37.49
N ILE A 174 -6.07 2.63 38.12
CA ILE A 174 -5.66 1.24 38.25
C ILE A 174 -5.92 0.78 39.68
N TYR A 175 -6.63 -0.34 39.81
CA TYR A 175 -6.87 -1.04 41.06
C TYR A 175 -6.05 -2.33 41.05
N HIS A 176 -4.92 -2.29 41.76
CA HIS A 176 -4.02 -3.44 41.87
C HIS A 176 -4.68 -4.59 42.67
N PRO A 177 -4.38 -5.86 42.34
CA PRO A 177 -4.85 -7.01 43.10
C PRO A 177 -4.38 -6.97 44.56
N ASP A 178 -5.21 -7.44 45.50
CA ASP A 178 -4.84 -7.52 46.91
C ASP A 178 -3.72 -8.55 47.16
N ALA A 179 -2.69 -8.18 47.92
CA ALA A 179 -2.01 -9.16 48.76
C ALA A 179 -3.02 -9.62 49.82
N LYS A 180 -3.11 -10.94 50.07
CA LYS A 180 -4.20 -11.70 50.72
C LYS A 180 -4.88 -11.17 52.02
N ASP A 181 -4.56 -10.00 52.56
CA ASP A 181 -5.16 -9.47 53.78
C ASP A 181 -5.51 -7.96 53.67
N GLY A 182 -6.80 -7.61 53.71
CA GLY A 182 -7.20 -6.23 54.02
C GLY A 182 -8.63 -5.82 53.70
N LYS A 183 -9.39 -5.45 54.75
CA LYS A 183 -10.80 -5.01 54.76
C LYS A 183 -11.20 -3.97 53.69
N PRO A 184 -12.47 -3.96 53.25
CA PRO A 184 -12.97 -2.98 52.27
C PRO A 184 -12.93 -1.54 52.81
N SER A 185 -12.47 -0.61 51.97
CA SER A 185 -12.43 0.82 52.26
C SER A 185 -13.78 1.48 51.95
N ALA A 186 -14.24 2.33 52.86
CA ALA A 186 -15.54 3.01 52.84
C ALA A 186 -15.81 3.84 51.56
N SER A 187 -17.11 4.01 51.29
CA SER A 187 -17.73 4.75 50.18
C SER A 187 -17.12 6.13 49.90
N PRO A 188 -16.96 6.55 48.63
CA PRO A 188 -16.25 7.78 48.29
C PRO A 188 -17.15 9.01 48.48
N GLY A 189 -16.79 9.90 49.41
CA GLY A 189 -17.37 11.24 49.49
C GLY A 189 -17.01 12.09 48.27
N PHE A 190 -17.84 13.10 47.98
CA PHE A 190 -17.72 14.03 46.84
C PHE A 190 -16.30 14.59 46.63
N PHE A 191 -15.59 14.94 47.70
CA PHE A 191 -14.22 15.46 47.62
C PHE A 191 -13.23 14.43 47.04
N LYS A 192 -13.33 13.15 47.44
CA LYS A 192 -12.46 12.06 46.95
C LYS A 192 -12.78 11.68 45.49
N TRP A 193 -14.05 11.79 45.08
CA TRP A 193 -14.48 11.62 43.68
C TRP A 193 -13.94 12.73 42.77
N LEU A 194 -13.82 13.96 43.27
CA LEU A 194 -13.26 15.11 42.53
C LEU A 194 -11.74 15.12 42.47
N THR A 195 -11.05 15.00 43.60
CA THR A 195 -9.60 15.27 43.72
C THR A 195 -8.74 14.00 43.81
N GLY A 196 -9.36 12.84 44.05
CA GLY A 196 -8.68 11.58 44.33
C GLY A 196 -8.25 11.48 45.81
N GLY A 197 -8.13 10.25 46.31
CA GLY A 197 -7.57 9.98 47.64
C GLY A 197 -6.24 9.22 47.54
N SER A 198 -5.35 9.40 48.52
CA SER A 198 -4.14 8.59 48.67
C SER A 198 -4.51 7.24 49.28
N ASN A 199 -4.43 6.18 48.49
CA ASN A 199 -4.43 4.82 49.01
C ASN A 199 -3.42 4.01 48.18
N ALA A 200 -2.55 3.24 48.82
CA ALA A 200 -1.49 2.48 48.15
C ALA A 200 -2.01 1.48 47.09
N LYS A 201 -3.31 1.14 47.15
CA LYS A 201 -4.01 0.20 46.25
C LYS A 201 -4.60 0.84 44.98
N ILE A 202 -4.50 2.16 44.83
CA ILE A 202 -5.10 2.90 43.70
C ILE A 202 -4.02 3.74 43.05
N GLU A 203 -3.58 3.33 41.88
CA GLU A 203 -2.72 4.14 41.04
C GLU A 203 -3.58 4.95 40.07
N ASN A 204 -3.19 6.20 39.81
CA ASN A 204 -3.76 6.96 38.71
C ASN A 204 -2.62 7.37 37.80
N LYS A 205 -2.75 7.04 36.53
CA LYS A 205 -1.77 7.34 35.50
C LYS A 205 -2.42 8.26 34.48
N ILE A 206 -1.79 9.39 34.23
CA ILE A 206 -2.21 10.33 33.20
C ILE A 206 -1.26 10.25 32.01
N TYR A 207 -1.62 10.90 30.91
CA TYR A 207 -0.79 11.02 29.72
C TYR A 207 0.68 11.34 30.07
N VAL A 208 1.63 10.57 29.54
CA VAL A 208 3.08 10.74 29.72
C VAL A 208 3.68 11.28 28.43
N ARG A 209 4.37 12.43 28.51
CA ARG A 209 5.07 13.01 27.36
C ARG A 209 6.44 12.35 27.19
N PRO A 210 6.95 12.15 25.96
CA PRO A 210 8.30 11.64 25.75
C PRO A 210 9.38 12.43 26.52
N ALA A 211 9.23 13.75 26.61
CA ALA A 211 10.14 14.62 27.34
C ALA A 211 10.14 14.43 28.88
N GLU A 212 9.16 13.72 29.43
CA GLU A 212 9.05 13.40 30.87
C GLU A 212 9.59 12.00 31.20
N VAL A 213 9.95 11.22 30.19
CA VAL A 213 10.56 9.90 30.36
C VAL A 213 12.05 10.08 30.67
N ASP A 214 12.54 9.35 31.67
CA ASP A 214 13.95 9.33 32.07
C ASP A 214 14.82 8.91 30.87
N GLY A 215 15.96 9.58 30.68
CA GLY A 215 16.79 9.40 29.49
C GLY A 215 16.30 10.10 28.23
N LYS A 216 15.08 10.69 28.24
CA LYS A 216 14.49 11.48 27.13
C LYS A 216 14.62 10.76 25.78
N PRO A 217 14.02 9.57 25.62
CA PRO A 217 14.14 8.80 24.40
C PRO A 217 13.56 9.55 23.21
N GLU A 218 13.98 9.15 22.01
CA GLU A 218 13.36 9.62 20.77
C GLU A 218 11.84 9.35 20.83
N PRO A 219 10.98 10.33 20.48
CA PRO A 219 9.54 10.21 20.66
C PRO A 219 8.94 8.94 20.05
N LEU A 220 9.37 8.58 18.83
CA LEU A 220 8.85 7.41 18.12
C LEU A 220 9.27 6.07 18.73
N ASP A 221 10.41 6.00 19.44
CA ASP A 221 10.82 4.77 20.13
C ASP A 221 9.89 4.46 21.30
N LEU A 222 9.53 5.49 22.08
CA LEU A 222 8.50 5.35 23.10
C LEU A 222 7.15 4.94 22.47
N ARG A 223 6.77 5.54 21.33
CA ARG A 223 5.49 5.19 20.68
C ARG A 223 5.46 3.76 20.17
N ARG A 224 6.56 3.23 19.62
CA ARG A 224 6.67 1.81 19.23
C ARG A 224 6.49 0.89 20.43
N ALA A 225 7.15 1.18 21.55
CA ALA A 225 7.01 0.40 22.78
C ALA A 225 5.57 0.45 23.33
N GLN A 226 4.93 1.61 23.24
CA GLN A 226 3.52 1.78 23.59
C GLN A 226 2.60 0.93 22.70
N VAL A 227 2.76 0.97 21.37
CA VAL A 227 1.96 0.14 20.44
C VAL A 227 2.07 -1.34 20.78
N GLU A 228 3.27 -1.84 21.12
CA GLU A 228 3.44 -3.24 21.49
C GLU A 228 2.74 -3.61 22.81
N MET A 229 2.80 -2.74 23.82
CA MET A 229 2.00 -2.94 25.04
C MET A 229 0.50 -2.95 24.73
N ARG A 230 0.03 -2.03 23.89
CA ARG A 230 -1.37 -1.94 23.49
C ARG A 230 -1.83 -3.16 22.72
N ARG A 231 -0.95 -3.76 21.90
CA ARG A 231 -1.20 -5.05 21.22
C ARG A 231 -1.50 -6.14 22.25
N ARG A 232 -0.66 -6.26 23.27
CA ARG A 232 -0.86 -7.24 24.36
C ARG A 232 -2.14 -6.98 25.16
N GLU A 233 -2.51 -5.71 25.37
CA GLU A 233 -3.77 -5.35 26.05
C GLU A 233 -5.01 -5.73 25.23
N VAL A 234 -5.02 -5.51 23.91
CA VAL A 234 -6.18 -5.91 23.08
C VAL A 234 -6.33 -7.43 22.99
N LEU A 235 -5.22 -8.18 23.00
CA LEU A 235 -5.24 -9.65 23.09
C LEU A 235 -5.80 -10.13 24.42
N ALA A 236 -5.36 -9.55 25.54
CA ALA A 236 -5.91 -9.89 26.85
C ALA A 236 -7.41 -9.57 26.97
N VAL A 237 -7.88 -8.51 26.32
CA VAL A 237 -9.32 -8.21 26.24
C VAL A 237 -10.08 -9.24 25.40
N PHE A 238 -9.49 -9.72 24.31
CA PHE A 238 -10.04 -10.84 23.54
C PHE A 238 -10.17 -12.10 24.41
N ASP A 239 -9.18 -12.39 25.26
CA ASP A 239 -9.23 -13.53 26.19
C ASP A 239 -10.36 -13.38 27.22
N VAL A 240 -10.59 -12.17 27.74
CA VAL A 240 -11.75 -11.92 28.64
C VAL A 240 -13.07 -12.18 27.94
N LEU A 241 -13.23 -11.78 26.67
CA LEU A 241 -14.44 -12.09 25.90
C LEU A 241 -14.57 -13.60 25.64
N SER A 242 -13.46 -14.28 25.37
CA SER A 242 -13.42 -15.74 25.22
C SER A 242 -13.83 -16.47 26.50
N ASP A 243 -13.41 -15.98 27.66
CA ASP A 243 -13.80 -16.51 28.96
C ASP A 243 -15.28 -16.27 29.29
N ILE A 244 -15.82 -15.10 28.91
CA ILE A 244 -17.27 -14.83 28.99
C ILE A 244 -18.04 -15.79 28.07
N GLN A 245 -17.60 -15.97 26.82
CA GLN A 245 -18.19 -16.90 25.86
C GLN A 245 -18.19 -18.34 26.39
N ALA A 246 -17.11 -18.75 27.06
CA ALA A 246 -16.96 -20.06 27.68
C ALA A 246 -17.71 -20.24 29.01
N GLY A 247 -18.48 -19.24 29.46
CA GLY A 247 -19.29 -19.33 30.68
C GLY A 247 -18.51 -19.12 31.98
N LYS A 248 -17.30 -18.54 31.95
CA LYS A 248 -16.48 -18.28 33.14
C LYS A 248 -16.80 -16.95 33.84
N ALA A 249 -18.00 -16.41 33.62
CA ALA A 249 -18.47 -15.13 34.14
C ALA A 249 -18.28 -14.96 35.66
N ALA A 250 -18.59 -16.00 36.45
CA ALA A 250 -18.47 -15.93 37.91
C ALA A 250 -17.03 -15.69 38.38
N SER A 251 -16.06 -16.41 37.78
CA SER A 251 -14.64 -16.26 38.10
C SER A 251 -14.10 -14.89 37.71
N LEU A 252 -14.50 -14.38 36.54
CA LEU A 252 -14.13 -13.02 36.11
C LEU A 252 -14.65 -11.97 37.09
N VAL A 253 -15.91 -12.04 37.49
CA VAL A 253 -16.50 -11.08 38.44
C VAL A 253 -15.84 -11.16 39.82
N GLU A 254 -15.48 -12.36 40.29
CA GLU A 254 -14.78 -12.56 41.55
C GLU A 254 -13.36 -11.97 41.54
N SER A 255 -12.63 -12.16 40.43
CA SER A 255 -11.29 -11.60 40.23
C SER A 255 -11.28 -10.09 39.95
N CYS A 256 -12.42 -9.52 39.54
CA CYS A 256 -12.50 -8.14 39.06
C CYS A 256 -12.21 -7.14 40.19
N THR A 257 -11.06 -6.46 40.13
CA THR A 257 -10.57 -5.60 41.22
C THR A 257 -11.46 -4.39 41.50
N ARG A 258 -12.23 -3.95 40.50
CA ARG A 258 -13.30 -2.95 40.66
C ARG A 258 -14.52 -3.51 41.38
N THR A 259 -14.99 -4.71 41.00
CA THR A 259 -16.23 -5.31 41.56
C THR A 259 -16.01 -5.90 42.96
N GLN A 260 -14.77 -6.17 43.36
CA GLN A 260 -14.44 -6.55 44.74
C GLN A 260 -14.83 -5.48 45.78
N LYS A 261 -15.05 -4.23 45.33
CA LYS A 261 -15.50 -3.12 46.18
C LYS A 261 -17.02 -2.99 46.27
N ASP A 262 -17.73 -3.61 45.34
CA ASP A 262 -19.19 -3.61 45.33
C ASP A 262 -19.70 -4.56 46.44
N ASP A 263 -20.97 -4.41 46.82
CA ASP A 263 -21.58 -5.35 47.75
C ASP A 263 -21.82 -6.73 47.09
N ALA A 264 -22.06 -7.76 47.90
CA ALA A 264 -22.23 -9.13 47.41
C ALA A 264 -23.42 -9.30 46.45
N LYS A 265 -24.48 -8.49 46.62
CA LYS A 265 -25.65 -8.53 45.73
C LYS A 265 -25.27 -7.99 44.35
N THR A 266 -24.57 -6.86 44.29
CA THR A 266 -24.08 -6.30 43.02
C THR A 266 -23.15 -7.26 42.28
N ARG A 267 -22.20 -7.92 42.98
CA ARG A 267 -21.37 -8.98 42.39
C ARG A 267 -22.19 -10.13 41.81
N LYS A 268 -23.18 -10.61 42.57
CA LYS A 268 -24.07 -11.70 42.12
C LYS A 268 -24.85 -11.30 40.88
N THR A 269 -25.42 -10.10 40.86
CA THR A 269 -26.15 -9.56 39.70
C THR A 269 -25.25 -9.49 38.47
N ARG A 270 -24.03 -8.95 38.59
CA ARG A 270 -23.09 -8.85 37.46
C ARG A 270 -22.63 -10.23 36.96
N SER A 271 -22.45 -11.19 37.86
CA SER A 271 -22.16 -12.58 37.49
C SER A 271 -23.30 -13.23 36.70
N GLN A 272 -24.54 -13.06 37.15
CA GLN A 272 -25.73 -13.54 36.44
C GLN A 272 -25.90 -12.86 35.08
N LEU A 273 -25.66 -11.55 35.02
CA LEU A 273 -25.66 -10.77 33.79
C LEU A 273 -24.66 -11.32 32.78
N LEU A 274 -23.38 -11.45 33.15
CA LEU A 274 -22.33 -11.93 32.25
C LEU A 274 -22.53 -13.41 31.88
N ALA A 275 -23.11 -14.23 32.75
CA ALA A 275 -23.47 -15.60 32.41
C ALA A 275 -24.47 -15.68 31.24
N ALA A 276 -25.29 -14.64 31.02
CA ALA A 276 -26.23 -14.61 29.91
C ALA A 276 -25.56 -14.45 28.52
N PHE A 277 -24.27 -14.12 28.47
CA PHE A 277 -23.47 -13.98 27.25
C PHE A 277 -22.85 -15.31 26.80
N ALA A 278 -22.81 -16.32 27.68
CA ALA A 278 -22.18 -17.59 27.39
C ALA A 278 -22.82 -18.26 26.16
N GLY A 279 -21.97 -18.68 25.22
CA GLY A 279 -22.42 -19.29 23.97
C GLY A 279 -23.16 -18.36 23.01
N LYS A 280 -22.98 -17.03 23.12
CA LYS A 280 -23.65 -16.03 22.27
C LYS A 280 -22.70 -15.03 21.59
N LEU A 281 -21.39 -15.20 21.74
CA LEU A 281 -20.36 -14.33 21.15
C LEU A 281 -19.70 -15.02 19.95
N ARG A 282 -19.74 -14.37 18.79
CA ARG A 282 -19.11 -14.89 17.56
C ARG A 282 -17.61 -14.61 17.54
N MET A 283 -16.85 -15.42 18.27
CA MET A 283 -15.42 -15.20 18.51
C MET A 283 -14.53 -15.58 17.32
N ASP A 284 -14.98 -16.48 16.44
CA ASP A 284 -14.27 -16.93 15.23
C ASP A 284 -14.21 -15.85 14.13
N ASP A 285 -15.08 -14.84 14.19
CA ASP A 285 -15.16 -13.71 13.28
C ASP A 285 -15.01 -12.36 14.02
N ALA A 286 -14.19 -12.34 15.07
CA ALA A 286 -14.01 -11.15 15.89
C ALA A 286 -13.26 -10.03 15.15
N TRP A 287 -13.70 -8.79 15.39
CA TRP A 287 -13.12 -7.58 14.81
C TRP A 287 -12.19 -6.86 15.77
N LEU A 288 -11.09 -6.33 15.25
CA LEU A 288 -10.30 -5.30 15.95
C LEU A 288 -10.55 -3.95 15.31
N ILE A 289 -11.11 -3.01 16.07
CA ILE A 289 -11.38 -1.65 15.62
C ILE A 289 -10.42 -0.69 16.32
N GLY A 290 -9.77 0.18 15.58
CA GLY A 290 -8.77 1.09 16.13
C GLY A 290 -8.83 2.48 15.53
N HIS A 291 -8.81 3.53 16.36
CA HIS A 291 -8.73 4.91 15.88
C HIS A 291 -7.36 5.53 16.15
N SER A 292 -6.79 6.27 15.20
CA SER A 292 -5.51 6.98 15.38
C SER A 292 -4.42 6.04 15.88
N PHE A 293 -3.89 6.28 17.08
CA PHE A 293 -2.89 5.41 17.67
C PHE A 293 -3.42 3.98 17.91
N GLY A 294 -4.72 3.81 18.15
CA GLY A 294 -5.38 2.49 18.19
C GLY A 294 -5.48 1.81 16.83
N GLY A 295 -5.48 2.59 15.74
CA GLY A 295 -5.31 2.05 14.38
C GLY A 295 -3.91 1.47 14.18
N ALA A 296 -2.89 2.13 14.71
CA ALA A 296 -1.52 1.59 14.77
C ALA A 296 -1.47 0.27 15.55
N THR A 297 -2.12 0.21 16.72
CA THR A 297 -2.28 -1.02 17.52
C THR A 297 -2.93 -2.14 16.72
N ALA A 298 -4.00 -1.85 15.97
CA ALA A 298 -4.68 -2.84 15.16
C ALA A 298 -3.79 -3.38 14.02
N ILE A 299 -3.13 -2.48 13.29
CA ILE A 299 -2.17 -2.86 12.23
C ILE A 299 -1.05 -3.73 12.82
N GLN A 300 -0.48 -3.33 13.95
CA GLN A 300 0.56 -4.11 14.60
C GLN A 300 0.06 -5.47 15.05
N ALA A 301 -1.13 -5.58 15.64
CA ALA A 301 -1.72 -6.86 16.05
C ALA A 301 -1.87 -7.82 14.87
N LEU A 302 -2.36 -7.36 13.71
CA LEU A 302 -2.61 -8.20 12.54
C LEU A 302 -1.34 -8.68 11.83
N ARG A 303 -0.16 -8.15 12.18
CA ARG A 303 1.13 -8.62 11.65
C ARG A 303 1.63 -9.89 12.33
N HIS A 304 1.11 -10.22 13.50
CA HIS A 304 1.50 -11.42 14.22
C HIS A 304 0.60 -12.61 13.88
N THR A 305 1.20 -13.79 13.82
CA THR A 305 0.50 -15.04 13.50
C THR A 305 -0.41 -15.53 14.63
N ASP A 306 -0.15 -15.09 15.87
CA ASP A 306 -0.97 -15.36 17.07
C ASP A 306 -2.20 -14.44 17.19
N CYS A 307 -2.42 -13.53 16.23
CA CYS A 307 -3.54 -12.62 16.23
C CYS A 307 -4.88 -13.40 16.12
N PRO A 308 -5.76 -13.33 17.14
CA PRO A 308 -7.01 -14.07 17.16
C PRO A 308 -8.13 -13.34 16.39
N PHE A 309 -7.91 -12.08 16.01
CA PHE A 309 -8.88 -11.30 15.25
C PHE A 309 -8.89 -11.74 13.78
N ALA A 310 -10.09 -11.89 13.23
CA ALA A 310 -10.27 -12.31 11.85
C ALA A 310 -9.99 -11.15 10.87
N GLN A 311 -10.22 -9.90 11.29
CA GLN A 311 -10.05 -8.69 10.50
C GLN A 311 -9.94 -7.43 11.37
N ALA A 312 -9.52 -6.31 10.77
CA ALA A 312 -9.52 -5.01 11.43
C ALA A 312 -10.15 -3.89 10.60
N LEU A 313 -10.80 -2.95 11.30
CA LEU A 313 -11.24 -1.66 10.77
C LEU A 313 -10.47 -0.56 11.47
N VAL A 314 -9.71 0.24 10.72
CA VAL A 314 -8.91 1.33 11.26
C VAL A 314 -9.45 2.69 10.81
N LEU A 315 -9.62 3.60 11.77
CA LEU A 315 -10.20 4.93 11.60
C LEU A 315 -9.08 5.96 11.79
N ASP A 316 -8.69 6.68 10.74
CA ASP A 316 -7.54 7.59 10.74
C ASP A 316 -6.27 6.95 11.38
N PRO A 317 -5.75 5.79 10.92
CA PRO A 317 -4.63 5.11 11.57
C PRO A 317 -3.34 5.96 11.58
N TRP A 318 -2.80 6.29 12.74
CA TRP A 318 -1.49 6.95 12.83
C TRP A 318 -0.37 5.93 12.66
N VAL A 319 0.27 5.89 11.48
CA VAL A 319 1.18 4.79 11.09
C VAL A 319 2.66 5.08 11.30
N GLU A 320 3.08 6.30 11.65
CA GLU A 320 4.49 6.57 11.96
C GLU A 320 5.08 5.68 13.08
N PRO A 321 4.31 5.29 14.13
CA PRO A 321 4.80 4.37 15.15
C PRO A 321 4.90 2.91 14.72
N VAL A 322 4.49 2.54 13.50
CA VAL A 322 4.63 1.17 12.99
C VAL A 322 5.67 1.13 11.86
N PRO A 323 6.48 0.07 11.75
CA PRO A 323 7.44 -0.03 10.66
C PRO A 323 6.71 -0.25 9.33
N ILE A 324 7.05 0.50 8.28
CA ILE A 324 6.35 0.44 6.97
C ILE A 324 6.97 -0.60 6.04
N SER A 325 8.30 -0.58 5.93
CA SER A 325 9.11 -1.45 5.09
C SER A 325 10.47 -1.70 5.74
N GLY A 326 11.15 -2.78 5.37
CA GLY A 326 12.50 -3.10 5.85
C GLY A 326 12.67 -4.59 6.17
N GLU A 327 13.92 -4.99 6.43
CA GLU A 327 14.25 -6.35 6.84
C GLU A 327 13.55 -6.67 8.17
N GLY A 328 12.73 -7.74 8.19
CA GLY A 328 11.96 -8.16 9.37
C GLY A 328 10.55 -7.54 9.50
N VAL A 329 10.12 -6.65 8.60
CA VAL A 329 8.73 -6.15 8.60
C VAL A 329 7.80 -7.21 8.01
N VAL A 330 6.99 -7.83 8.88
CA VAL A 330 5.98 -8.81 8.47
C VAL A 330 4.76 -8.09 7.88
N PRO A 331 4.27 -8.48 6.68
CA PRO A 331 3.03 -7.93 6.14
C PRO A 331 1.84 -8.17 7.07
N VAL A 332 0.85 -7.28 7.01
CA VAL A 332 -0.44 -7.50 7.67
C VAL A 332 -1.07 -8.78 7.10
N SER A 333 -1.37 -9.76 7.94
CA SER A 333 -1.75 -11.11 7.51
C SER A 333 -3.27 -11.36 7.41
N LYS A 334 -4.07 -10.37 7.80
CA LYS A 334 -5.54 -10.41 7.84
C LYS A 334 -6.14 -9.23 7.06
N PRO A 335 -7.41 -9.30 6.62
CA PRO A 335 -8.05 -8.20 5.92
C PRO A 335 -8.07 -6.93 6.77
N LEU A 336 -7.62 -5.83 6.15
CA LEU A 336 -7.57 -4.50 6.76
C LEU A 336 -8.47 -3.55 5.96
N TYR A 337 -9.37 -2.89 6.67
CA TYR A 337 -10.28 -1.88 6.13
C TYR A 337 -9.94 -0.53 6.76
N THR A 338 -9.68 0.47 5.93
CA THR A 338 -9.20 1.78 6.40
C THR A 338 -10.19 2.88 6.02
N ILE A 339 -10.61 3.67 7.01
CA ILE A 339 -11.39 4.89 6.80
C ILE A 339 -10.58 6.09 7.29
N ASN A 340 -10.22 6.98 6.38
CA ASN A 340 -9.57 8.24 6.68
C ASN A 340 -10.57 9.41 6.63
N SER A 341 -10.28 10.47 7.38
CA SER A 341 -10.81 11.80 7.16
C SER A 341 -10.03 12.53 6.07
N GLU A 342 -10.63 13.57 5.52
CA GLU A 342 -10.02 14.38 4.45
C GLU A 342 -8.65 14.95 4.88
N ASP A 343 -8.53 15.49 6.09
CA ASP A 343 -7.27 16.05 6.60
C ASP A 343 -6.18 15.01 6.78
N PHE A 344 -6.54 13.81 7.23
CA PHE A 344 -5.58 12.73 7.41
C PHE A 344 -5.04 12.22 6.07
N THR A 345 -5.89 12.29 5.04
CA THR A 345 -5.51 11.96 3.66
C THR A 345 -4.59 13.03 3.04
N GLN A 346 -4.67 14.28 3.50
CA GLN A 346 -3.82 15.38 3.04
C GLN A 346 -2.37 15.29 3.57
N TRP A 347 -2.14 14.56 4.67
CA TRP A 347 -0.78 14.29 5.15
C TRP A 347 -0.06 13.30 4.22
N LYS A 348 0.60 13.84 3.18
CA LYS A 348 1.11 13.07 2.03
C LYS A 348 1.93 11.84 2.39
N THR A 349 3.03 12.02 3.13
CA THR A 349 3.96 10.93 3.47
C THR A 349 3.26 9.84 4.27
N HIS A 350 2.42 10.24 5.22
CA HIS A 350 1.64 9.31 6.04
C HIS A 350 0.57 8.58 5.23
N MET A 351 -0.14 9.25 4.32
CA MET A 351 -1.12 8.60 3.44
C MET A 351 -0.44 7.59 2.50
N ASP A 352 0.78 7.88 2.04
CA ASP A 352 1.56 6.95 1.23
C ASP A 352 1.91 5.69 2.06
N ASP A 353 2.30 5.86 3.32
CA ASP A 353 2.54 4.76 4.27
C ASP A 353 1.27 3.93 4.55
N VAL A 354 0.12 4.58 4.76
CA VAL A 354 -1.19 3.91 4.91
C VAL A 354 -1.55 3.11 3.67
N ALA A 355 -1.32 3.66 2.48
CA ALA A 355 -1.57 2.97 1.22
C ALA A 355 -0.65 1.76 1.05
N VAL A 356 0.64 1.87 1.41
CA VAL A 356 1.58 0.73 1.40
C VAL A 356 1.10 -0.41 2.31
N ILE A 357 0.71 -0.09 3.55
CA ILE A 357 0.18 -1.08 4.50
C ILE A 357 -1.10 -1.72 3.96
N SER A 358 -2.01 -0.91 3.43
CA SER A 358 -3.31 -1.39 2.90
C SER A 358 -3.12 -2.28 1.67
N ARG A 359 -2.19 -1.95 0.76
CA ARG A 359 -1.81 -2.81 -0.37
C ARG A 359 -1.20 -4.12 0.07
N ALA A 360 -0.30 -4.09 1.06
CA ALA A 360 0.32 -5.28 1.60
C ALA A 360 -0.71 -6.24 2.21
N SER A 361 -1.68 -5.71 2.99
CA SER A 361 -2.81 -6.49 3.51
C SER A 361 -3.68 -7.06 2.39
N LYS A 362 -4.01 -6.24 1.38
CA LYS A 362 -4.84 -6.68 0.25
C LYS A 362 -4.16 -7.81 -0.54
N ALA A 363 -2.85 -7.70 -0.77
CA ALA A 363 -2.07 -8.73 -1.44
C ALA A 363 -1.99 -10.03 -0.63
N SER A 364 -1.74 -9.94 0.69
CA SER A 364 -1.60 -11.12 1.56
C SER A 364 -2.91 -11.87 1.81
N THR A 365 -4.06 -11.22 1.61
CA THR A 365 -5.38 -11.77 1.92
C THR A 365 -6.24 -12.11 0.71
N GLY A 366 -5.61 -12.24 -0.46
CA GLY A 366 -6.29 -12.63 -1.70
C GLY A 366 -7.22 -11.56 -2.26
N GLY A 367 -6.87 -10.28 -2.08
CA GLY A 367 -7.59 -9.13 -2.63
C GLY A 367 -8.58 -8.46 -1.68
N LYS A 368 -8.69 -8.91 -0.42
CA LYS A 368 -9.63 -8.36 0.57
C LYS A 368 -9.13 -7.08 1.22
N GLY A 369 -10.03 -6.15 1.50
CA GLY A 369 -9.67 -4.88 2.12
C GLY A 369 -9.72 -3.69 1.15
N TRP A 370 -9.92 -2.51 1.72
CA TRP A 370 -10.07 -1.26 0.99
C TRP A 370 -9.59 -0.07 1.83
N LEU A 371 -9.28 1.02 1.14
CA LEU A 371 -8.90 2.31 1.72
C LEU A 371 -9.90 3.35 1.26
N LEU A 372 -10.53 4.01 2.21
CA LEU A 372 -11.61 4.97 2.01
C LEU A 372 -11.25 6.31 2.67
N THR A 373 -11.64 7.42 2.05
CA THR A 373 -11.61 8.75 2.66
C THR A 373 -13.00 9.37 2.72
N ILE A 374 -13.39 9.89 3.88
CA ILE A 374 -14.62 10.66 4.09
C ILE A 374 -14.31 12.14 3.89
N GLY A 375 -14.99 12.78 2.96
CA GLY A 375 -14.82 14.19 2.63
C GLY A 375 -16.14 14.94 2.47
N ALA A 376 -16.06 16.27 2.33
CA ALA A 376 -17.23 17.13 2.13
C ALA A 376 -17.38 17.58 0.67
N GLU A 377 -18.60 17.53 0.14
CA GLU A 377 -18.89 17.99 -1.22
C GLU A 377 -18.53 19.46 -1.42
N GLY A 378 -18.02 19.81 -2.61
CA GLY A 378 -17.63 21.19 -2.96
C GLY A 378 -16.40 21.75 -2.22
N THR A 379 -15.65 20.96 -1.44
CA THR A 379 -14.30 21.35 -0.94
C THR A 379 -13.24 21.19 -2.05
N GLU A 380 -13.64 20.56 -3.15
CA GLU A 380 -12.91 20.53 -4.42
C GLU A 380 -12.53 21.97 -4.83
N LYS A 381 -11.25 22.25 -5.12
CA LYS A 381 -10.98 23.34 -6.07
C LYS A 381 -11.41 22.85 -7.46
N VAL A 382 -11.96 23.75 -8.27
CA VAL A 382 -12.14 23.48 -9.70
C VAL A 382 -10.76 23.15 -10.25
N ASP A 383 -10.62 21.99 -10.88
CA ASP A 383 -9.35 21.53 -11.45
C ASP A 383 -8.72 22.70 -12.25
N ALA A 384 -7.61 23.23 -11.74
CA ALA A 384 -6.81 24.21 -12.47
C ALA A 384 -6.15 23.45 -13.63
N ALA A 385 -6.83 23.49 -14.78
CA ALA A 385 -6.62 22.63 -15.95
C ALA A 385 -6.80 21.15 -15.63
N ALA A 386 -7.86 20.57 -16.19
CA ALA A 386 -8.00 19.12 -16.30
C ALA A 386 -6.67 18.54 -16.81
N PRO A 387 -6.10 17.48 -16.19
CA PRO A 387 -5.08 16.71 -16.86
C PRO A 387 -5.69 16.25 -18.18
N VAL A 388 -4.98 16.57 -19.26
CA VAL A 388 -5.40 16.31 -20.63
C VAL A 388 -5.85 14.86 -20.68
N ALA A 389 -7.16 14.64 -20.85
CA ALA A 389 -7.70 13.32 -21.12
C ALA A 389 -6.84 12.73 -22.23
N ALA A 390 -6.38 11.49 -22.07
CA ALA A 390 -5.62 10.77 -23.10
C ALA A 390 -6.53 10.51 -24.32
N GLY A 391 -6.83 11.58 -25.05
CA GLY A 391 -7.16 11.55 -26.46
C GLY A 391 -5.95 11.00 -27.19
N PRO A 392 -6.15 10.29 -28.31
CA PRO A 392 -5.13 9.46 -28.90
C PRO A 392 -3.84 10.22 -29.27
N PRO A 393 -2.67 9.56 -29.21
CA PRO A 393 -1.39 10.27 -29.27
C PRO A 393 -1.26 11.01 -30.60
N SER A 394 -0.81 12.26 -30.55
CA SER A 394 -0.47 13.01 -31.77
C SER A 394 0.84 12.53 -32.40
N ARG A 395 1.65 11.78 -31.64
CA ARG A 395 2.96 11.24 -31.98
C ARG A 395 3.11 9.81 -31.46
N LEU A 396 3.40 8.87 -32.35
CA LEU A 396 3.73 7.48 -32.02
C LEU A 396 5.25 7.33 -32.00
N VAL A 397 5.83 6.77 -30.93
CA VAL A 397 7.26 6.48 -30.84
C VAL A 397 7.46 4.99 -30.59
N ILE A 398 8.20 4.32 -31.46
CA ILE A 398 8.44 2.89 -31.36
C ILE A 398 9.94 2.66 -31.22
N VAL A 399 10.35 2.23 -30.03
CA VAL A 399 11.73 1.91 -29.70
C VAL A 399 11.95 0.41 -29.86
N HIS A 400 12.98 0.01 -30.57
CA HIS A 400 13.37 -1.38 -30.78
C HIS A 400 14.65 -1.70 -30.01
N ASP A 401 14.67 -2.84 -29.35
CA ASP A 401 15.93 -3.52 -29.07
C ASP A 401 16.61 -3.98 -30.37
N MET A 402 17.94 -4.11 -30.39
CA MET A 402 18.70 -4.34 -31.63
C MET A 402 19.14 -5.79 -31.85
N PHE A 403 20.00 -6.33 -30.97
CA PHE A 403 20.58 -7.67 -31.17
C PHE A 403 19.60 -8.73 -30.70
N GLY A 404 19.41 -9.80 -31.46
CA GLY A 404 18.36 -10.78 -31.20
C GLY A 404 17.01 -10.31 -31.74
N THR A 405 16.65 -9.04 -31.47
CA THR A 405 15.40 -8.43 -31.91
C THR A 405 15.43 -8.01 -33.38
N LEU A 406 16.21 -7.01 -33.81
CA LEU A 406 16.24 -6.56 -35.20
C LEU A 406 17.13 -7.45 -36.08
N PHE A 407 18.23 -7.95 -35.54
CA PHE A 407 19.24 -8.69 -36.28
C PHE A 407 19.45 -10.10 -35.76
N GLY A 408 19.55 -11.07 -36.68
CA GLY A 408 19.79 -12.48 -36.38
C GLY A 408 21.27 -12.85 -36.39
N LEU A 409 21.64 -13.89 -35.63
CA LEU A 409 23.02 -14.31 -35.38
C LEU A 409 23.57 -15.33 -36.41
N THR A 410 22.86 -15.58 -37.51
CA THR A 410 23.26 -16.58 -38.53
C THR A 410 24.68 -16.39 -39.05
N ALA A 411 25.11 -15.15 -39.27
CA ALA A 411 26.48 -14.86 -39.73
C ALA A 411 27.55 -15.34 -38.72
N CYS A 412 27.26 -15.30 -37.42
CA CYS A 412 28.14 -15.82 -36.38
C CYS A 412 28.17 -17.35 -36.37
N ILE A 413 27.04 -17.99 -36.67
CA ILE A 413 26.94 -19.45 -36.80
C ILE A 413 27.80 -19.92 -37.97
N ASP A 414 27.67 -19.29 -39.14
CA ASP A 414 28.46 -19.62 -40.33
C ASP A 414 29.96 -19.41 -40.09
N ALA A 415 30.33 -18.32 -39.40
CA ALA A 415 31.71 -18.04 -39.02
C ALA A 415 32.28 -19.10 -38.07
N LEU A 416 31.51 -19.52 -37.06
CA LEU A 416 31.91 -20.57 -36.12
C LEU A 416 32.14 -21.90 -36.84
N VAL A 417 31.21 -22.30 -37.73
CA VAL A 417 31.34 -23.52 -38.55
C VAL A 417 32.56 -23.45 -39.46
N SER A 418 32.83 -22.30 -40.07
CA SER A 418 34.01 -22.10 -40.92
C SER A 418 35.34 -22.19 -40.15
N LEU A 419 35.37 -21.80 -38.87
CA LEU A 419 36.58 -21.83 -38.06
C LEU A 419 36.93 -23.26 -37.61
N PHE A 420 35.91 -24.06 -37.29
CA PHE A 420 36.05 -25.41 -36.74
C PHE A 420 35.26 -26.48 -37.52
N PRO A 421 35.48 -26.62 -38.84
CA PRO A 421 34.68 -27.52 -39.67
C PRO A 421 34.77 -28.98 -39.21
N GLU A 422 35.94 -29.44 -38.80
CA GLU A 422 36.14 -30.82 -38.32
C GLU A 422 35.42 -31.12 -36.99
N GLN A 423 35.11 -30.10 -36.19
CA GLN A 423 34.43 -30.24 -34.89
C GLN A 423 32.93 -29.94 -34.97
N LEU A 424 32.47 -29.26 -36.03
CA LEU A 424 31.10 -28.73 -36.15
C LEU A 424 30.37 -29.10 -37.44
N GLN A 425 31.04 -29.56 -38.49
CA GLN A 425 30.38 -30.13 -39.67
C GLN A 425 30.00 -31.58 -39.37
N ALA A 426 28.84 -31.99 -39.92
CA ALA A 426 28.16 -33.24 -39.61
C ALA A 426 29.10 -34.47 -39.63
N SER A 427 29.52 -34.91 -38.45
CA SER A 427 29.51 -36.35 -38.18
C SER A 427 28.06 -36.74 -37.92
N ASP A 428 27.64 -37.95 -38.29
CA ASP A 428 26.28 -38.47 -38.00
C ASP A 428 25.90 -38.45 -36.49
N LYS A 429 26.81 -38.00 -35.60
CA LYS A 429 26.67 -37.94 -34.14
C LYS A 429 26.31 -36.57 -33.59
N LEU A 430 26.46 -35.47 -34.34
CA LEU A 430 26.21 -34.11 -33.84
C LEU A 430 24.86 -33.58 -34.33
N PRO A 431 23.95 -33.16 -33.43
CA PRO A 431 22.70 -32.51 -33.84
C PRO A 431 22.97 -31.22 -34.63
N PRO A 432 22.16 -30.91 -35.68
CA PRO A 432 22.34 -29.70 -36.49
C PRO A 432 22.28 -28.37 -35.73
N ILE A 433 21.68 -28.36 -34.53
CA ILE A 433 21.49 -27.17 -33.69
C ILE A 433 22.73 -26.81 -32.85
N VAL A 434 23.76 -27.67 -32.78
CA VAL A 434 24.91 -27.44 -31.88
C VAL A 434 25.65 -26.12 -32.17
N PRO A 435 26.00 -25.77 -33.43
CA PRO A 435 26.64 -24.48 -33.72
C PRO A 435 25.78 -23.28 -33.29
N GLU A 436 24.45 -23.39 -33.46
CA GLU A 436 23.50 -22.38 -33.02
C GLU A 436 23.48 -22.24 -31.50
N LEU A 437 23.42 -23.35 -30.75
CA LEU A 437 23.48 -23.33 -29.28
C LEU A 437 24.77 -22.68 -28.74
N ILE A 438 25.92 -22.93 -29.37
CA ILE A 438 27.19 -22.33 -28.96
C ILE A 438 27.17 -20.81 -29.18
N VAL A 439 26.66 -20.35 -30.32
CA VAL A 439 26.54 -18.91 -30.61
C VAL A 439 25.52 -18.25 -29.67
N MET A 440 24.40 -18.92 -29.38
CA MET A 440 23.40 -18.43 -28.44
C MET A 440 23.94 -18.36 -27.00
N ASP A 441 24.70 -19.37 -26.56
CA ASP A 441 25.36 -19.33 -25.24
C ASP A 441 26.39 -18.21 -25.18
N TRP A 442 27.15 -17.97 -26.27
CA TRP A 442 28.07 -16.83 -26.35
C TRP A 442 27.35 -15.49 -26.24
N PHE A 443 26.21 -15.36 -26.91
CA PHE A 443 25.36 -14.17 -26.85
C PHE A 443 24.80 -13.95 -25.44
N HIS A 444 24.21 -14.97 -24.82
CA HIS A 444 23.62 -14.87 -23.48
C HIS A 444 24.67 -14.70 -22.37
N ALA A 445 25.79 -15.41 -22.45
CA ALA A 445 26.90 -15.25 -21.51
C ALA A 445 27.48 -13.83 -21.58
N THR A 446 27.59 -13.27 -22.78
CA THR A 446 27.99 -11.87 -22.96
C THR A 446 26.99 -10.92 -22.33
N GLN A 447 25.68 -11.10 -22.57
CA GLN A 447 24.64 -10.25 -21.97
C GLN A 447 24.70 -10.30 -20.44
N ARG A 448 24.78 -11.50 -19.85
CA ARG A 448 24.89 -11.69 -18.40
C ARG A 448 26.13 -10.99 -17.83
N ASP A 449 27.31 -11.25 -18.40
CA ASP A 449 28.57 -10.73 -17.90
C ASP A 449 28.64 -9.19 -18.07
N PHE A 450 28.06 -8.66 -19.16
CA PHE A 450 27.92 -7.21 -19.39
C PHE A 450 27.01 -6.56 -18.33
N THR A 451 25.84 -7.14 -18.08
CA THR A 451 24.90 -6.65 -17.06
C THR A 451 25.50 -6.70 -15.66
N TYR A 452 26.15 -7.80 -15.27
CA TYR A 452 26.74 -7.92 -13.93
C TYR A 452 27.96 -7.02 -13.74
N SER A 453 28.82 -6.91 -14.75
CA SER A 453 29.96 -5.98 -14.69
C SER A 453 29.47 -4.54 -14.51
N SER A 454 28.42 -4.14 -15.25
CA SER A 454 27.78 -2.83 -15.09
C SER A 454 27.16 -2.65 -13.70
N ALA A 455 26.43 -3.64 -13.19
CA ALA A 455 25.78 -3.59 -11.88
C ALA A 455 26.80 -3.46 -10.72
N CYS A 456 28.00 -4.01 -10.88
CA CYS A 456 29.11 -3.86 -9.94
C CYS A 456 29.93 -2.58 -10.15
N GLY A 457 29.48 -1.65 -11.00
CA GLY A 457 30.16 -0.37 -11.26
C GLY A 457 31.40 -0.45 -12.14
N GLN A 458 31.61 -1.57 -12.83
CA GLN A 458 32.75 -1.83 -13.73
C GLN A 458 32.25 -1.93 -15.18
N TYR A 459 31.61 -0.87 -15.69
CA TYR A 459 31.12 -0.87 -17.07
C TYR A 459 32.28 -1.04 -18.06
N LYS A 460 32.10 -1.92 -19.04
CA LYS A 460 32.98 -2.07 -20.21
C LYS A 460 32.11 -2.17 -21.45
N PRO A 461 32.52 -1.60 -22.59
CA PRO A 461 31.77 -1.74 -23.84
C PRO A 461 31.50 -3.21 -24.16
N ILE A 462 30.27 -3.56 -24.56
CA ILE A 462 29.88 -4.97 -24.74
C ILE A 462 30.77 -5.71 -25.74
N GLY A 463 31.37 -5.00 -26.70
CA GLY A 463 32.32 -5.59 -27.65
C GLY A 463 33.58 -6.16 -26.99
N GLU A 464 34.02 -5.60 -25.86
CA GLU A 464 35.11 -6.18 -25.06
C GLU A 464 34.65 -7.43 -24.31
N ILE A 465 33.40 -7.43 -23.81
CA ILE A 465 32.82 -8.59 -23.13
C ILE A 465 32.63 -9.74 -24.13
N PHE A 466 32.15 -9.47 -25.36
CA PHE A 466 32.08 -10.48 -26.44
C PHE A 466 33.44 -11.12 -26.70
N LYS A 467 34.51 -10.30 -26.84
CA LYS A 467 35.88 -10.81 -27.04
C LYS A 467 36.35 -11.68 -25.87
N GLY A 468 36.13 -11.23 -24.64
CA GLY A 468 36.63 -11.90 -23.43
C GLY A 468 35.86 -13.18 -23.07
N THR A 469 34.59 -13.29 -23.43
CA THR A 469 33.74 -14.46 -23.11
C THR A 469 33.81 -15.56 -24.16
N LEU A 470 34.17 -15.25 -25.41
CA LEU A 470 34.20 -16.21 -26.51
C LEU A 470 35.08 -17.45 -26.20
N PRO A 471 36.35 -17.32 -25.76
CA PRO A 471 37.18 -18.49 -25.47
C PRO A 471 36.56 -19.42 -24.41
N ARG A 472 35.92 -18.83 -23.39
CA ARG A 472 35.25 -19.58 -22.32
C ARG A 472 34.11 -20.44 -22.86
N VAL A 473 33.25 -19.85 -23.67
CA VAL A 473 32.08 -20.54 -24.23
C VAL A 473 32.51 -21.65 -25.20
N LEU A 474 33.53 -21.39 -26.03
CA LEU A 474 34.11 -22.42 -26.90
C LEU A 474 34.62 -23.63 -26.10
N LEU A 475 35.39 -23.40 -25.02
CA LEU A 475 35.89 -24.48 -24.15
C LEU A 475 34.77 -25.22 -23.40
N GLN A 476 33.75 -24.49 -22.94
CA GLN A 476 32.57 -25.08 -22.28
C GLN A 476 31.79 -25.99 -23.24
N ALA A 477 31.64 -25.56 -24.49
CA ALA A 477 31.06 -26.34 -25.58
C ALA A 477 31.94 -27.52 -26.03
N GLY A 478 33.17 -27.63 -25.54
CA GLY A 478 34.12 -28.67 -25.91
C GLY A 478 34.82 -28.43 -27.24
N ILE A 479 34.77 -27.21 -27.77
CA ILE A 479 35.56 -26.79 -28.93
C ILE A 479 37.01 -26.61 -28.49
N LEU A 480 37.91 -27.30 -29.17
CA LEU A 480 39.33 -27.34 -28.85
C LEU A 480 40.12 -26.52 -29.88
N PRO A 481 41.19 -25.82 -29.45
CA PRO A 481 42.04 -25.07 -30.37
C PRO A 481 42.72 -26.01 -31.39
N LYS A 482 43.04 -25.49 -32.58
CA LYS A 482 43.70 -26.28 -33.64
C LYS A 482 45.09 -26.76 -33.19
N LYS A 483 45.49 -27.96 -33.64
CA LYS A 483 46.86 -28.48 -33.45
C LYS A 483 47.87 -27.57 -34.14
N ASN A 484 48.75 -26.94 -33.36
CA ASN A 484 49.99 -26.37 -33.90
C ASN A 484 51.08 -27.46 -33.96
N ALA A 485 51.92 -27.44 -34.99
CA ALA A 485 52.97 -28.44 -35.21
C ALA A 485 54.01 -28.56 -34.06
N ALA A 486 53.99 -27.64 -33.10
CA ALA A 486 54.87 -27.62 -31.92
C ALA A 486 54.18 -28.04 -30.60
N HIS A 487 52.84 -28.16 -30.52
CA HIS A 487 52.13 -28.50 -29.28
C HIS A 487 50.91 -29.40 -29.50
N GLN A 488 50.71 -30.34 -28.58
CA GLN A 488 49.64 -31.33 -28.60
C GLN A 488 48.30 -30.69 -28.20
N ALA A 489 47.67 -29.88 -29.06
CA ALA A 489 46.34 -29.33 -28.73
C ALA A 489 45.27 -30.41 -28.92
N LEU A 490 44.62 -30.81 -27.81
CA LEU A 490 43.30 -31.47 -27.69
C LEU A 490 42.88 -31.55 -26.19
N ALA A 491 43.11 -30.51 -25.39
CA ALA A 491 42.74 -30.48 -23.96
C ALA A 491 42.19 -29.08 -23.57
N LYS A 492 41.31 -29.01 -22.57
CA LYS A 492 40.61 -27.77 -22.14
C LYS A 492 41.53 -26.99 -21.19
N ALA A 493 42.26 -25.99 -21.69
CA ALA A 493 43.28 -25.24 -20.93
C ALA A 493 42.92 -25.01 -19.45
N GLY A 494 43.75 -25.55 -18.53
CA GLY A 494 43.55 -25.48 -17.08
C GLY A 494 42.46 -26.39 -16.50
N SER A 495 41.88 -27.31 -17.28
CA SER A 495 40.93 -28.30 -16.79
C SER A 495 41.62 -29.46 -16.07
N PHE A 496 40.88 -30.16 -15.20
CA PHE A 496 41.35 -31.38 -14.54
C PHE A 496 41.84 -32.46 -15.53
N ALA A 497 41.38 -32.42 -16.79
CA ALA A 497 41.78 -33.37 -17.83
C ALA A 497 43.14 -33.05 -18.46
N ASP A 498 43.65 -31.83 -18.29
CA ASP A 498 44.84 -31.32 -18.99
C ASP A 498 46.14 -31.59 -18.22
N GLY A 499 46.05 -31.78 -16.90
CA GLY A 499 47.21 -32.04 -16.04
C GLY A 499 48.25 -30.91 -15.94
N GLY A 500 48.01 -29.77 -16.60
CA GLY A 500 48.85 -28.56 -16.60
C GLY A 500 48.58 -27.62 -15.41
N ALA A 501 49.30 -26.49 -15.36
CA ALA A 501 49.12 -25.50 -14.30
C ALA A 501 47.76 -24.79 -14.43
N ALA A 502 47.07 -24.53 -13.32
CA ALA A 502 45.75 -23.90 -13.35
C ALA A 502 45.79 -22.47 -13.92
N GLU A 503 46.94 -21.81 -13.80
CA GLU A 503 47.22 -20.46 -14.29
C GLU A 503 47.19 -20.36 -15.82
N GLU A 504 47.35 -21.48 -16.56
CA GLU A 504 47.17 -21.52 -18.02
C GLU A 504 45.75 -21.14 -18.45
N ALA A 505 44.76 -21.28 -17.56
CA ALA A 505 43.38 -20.81 -17.81
C ALA A 505 43.24 -19.28 -17.87
N LEU A 506 44.28 -18.52 -17.50
CA LEU A 506 44.29 -17.05 -17.59
C LEU A 506 44.58 -16.56 -19.02
N GLU A 507 45.10 -17.43 -19.89
CA GLU A 507 45.45 -17.09 -21.26
C GLU A 507 44.40 -17.63 -22.25
N ASN A 508 44.16 -16.90 -23.34
CA ASN A 508 43.25 -17.38 -24.40
C ASN A 508 43.97 -18.46 -25.23
N PRO A 509 43.49 -19.72 -25.23
CA PRO A 509 44.18 -20.81 -25.93
C PRO A 509 43.88 -20.85 -27.44
N PHE A 510 42.99 -19.99 -27.94
CA PHE A 510 42.65 -19.91 -29.36
C PHE A 510 43.52 -18.87 -30.08
N ASP A 511 43.85 -19.17 -31.34
CA ASP A 511 44.52 -18.22 -32.22
C ASP A 511 43.73 -16.90 -32.31
N PRO A 512 44.38 -15.72 -32.28
CA PRO A 512 43.70 -14.42 -32.35
C PRO A 512 42.72 -14.28 -33.52
N SER A 513 42.98 -14.96 -34.65
CA SER A 513 42.10 -14.97 -35.82
C SER A 513 40.70 -15.54 -35.54
N VAL A 514 40.54 -16.40 -34.53
CA VAL A 514 39.23 -16.93 -34.09
C VAL A 514 38.38 -15.79 -33.55
N VAL A 515 38.92 -15.00 -32.62
CA VAL A 515 38.22 -13.86 -32.02
C VAL A 515 37.95 -12.80 -33.08
N GLU A 516 38.92 -12.49 -33.93
CA GLU A 516 38.76 -11.51 -35.02
C GLU A 516 37.66 -11.91 -36.01
N THR A 517 37.60 -13.19 -36.40
CA THR A 517 36.60 -13.71 -37.34
C THR A 517 35.20 -13.65 -36.74
N MET A 518 35.03 -14.10 -35.49
CA MET A 518 33.74 -14.06 -34.79
C MET A 518 33.26 -12.62 -34.55
N MET A 519 34.15 -11.73 -34.13
CA MET A 519 33.82 -10.31 -33.99
C MET A 519 33.53 -9.63 -35.34
N GLY A 520 34.18 -10.09 -36.42
CA GLY A 520 33.87 -9.65 -37.78
C GLY A 520 32.48 -10.09 -38.26
N ALA A 521 32.00 -11.25 -37.81
CA ALA A 521 30.67 -11.76 -38.14
C ALA A 521 29.54 -10.93 -37.51
N LEU A 522 29.74 -10.36 -36.31
CA LEU A 522 28.81 -9.42 -35.67
C LEU A 522 28.57 -8.15 -36.50
N LYS A 523 29.45 -7.81 -37.45
CA LYS A 523 29.27 -6.68 -38.39
C LYS A 523 28.48 -7.05 -39.65
N LYS A 524 28.14 -8.34 -39.83
CA LYS A 524 27.48 -8.91 -41.02
C LYS A 524 26.10 -9.50 -40.70
N LEU A 525 25.51 -9.13 -39.55
CA LEU A 525 24.22 -9.66 -39.13
C LEU A 525 23.12 -9.31 -40.12
N GLN A 526 22.19 -10.25 -40.29
CA GLN A 526 21.09 -10.12 -41.25
C GLN A 526 19.82 -9.63 -40.54
N PRO A 527 18.98 -8.83 -41.22
CA PRO A 527 17.71 -8.39 -40.65
C PRO A 527 16.78 -9.58 -40.37
N ARG A 528 16.05 -9.52 -39.25
CA ARG A 528 15.05 -10.52 -38.87
C ARG A 528 13.79 -10.41 -39.74
N PRO A 529 12.97 -11.49 -39.83
CA PRO A 529 11.74 -11.48 -40.62
C PRO A 529 10.81 -10.30 -40.25
N GLY A 530 10.30 -9.62 -41.27
CA GLY A 530 9.39 -8.48 -41.12
C GLY A 530 10.04 -7.17 -40.67
N MET A 531 11.36 -7.13 -40.39
CA MET A 531 12.05 -5.90 -39.95
C MET A 531 11.92 -4.77 -40.98
N VAL A 532 12.25 -5.05 -42.24
CA VAL A 532 12.28 -4.04 -43.31
C VAL A 532 10.88 -3.45 -43.50
N ASP A 533 9.87 -4.31 -43.62
CA ASP A 533 8.48 -3.90 -43.80
C ASP A 533 7.94 -3.12 -42.60
N ALA A 534 8.24 -3.56 -41.36
CA ALA A 534 7.84 -2.85 -40.16
C ALA A 534 8.38 -1.40 -40.15
N LEU A 535 9.69 -1.23 -40.32
CA LEU A 535 10.37 0.06 -40.17
C LEU A 535 10.15 1.03 -41.35
N THR A 536 10.05 0.51 -42.58
CA THR A 536 10.00 1.35 -43.78
C THR A 536 8.59 1.57 -44.33
N ARG A 537 7.65 0.66 -44.03
CA ARG A 537 6.31 0.63 -44.65
C ARG A 537 5.16 0.69 -43.64
N ILE A 538 5.09 -0.27 -42.70
CA ILE A 538 3.90 -0.51 -41.88
C ILE A 538 3.68 0.59 -40.84
N TYR A 539 4.69 0.91 -40.01
CA TYR A 539 4.53 1.92 -38.95
C TYR A 539 4.11 3.29 -39.45
N ARG A 540 4.51 3.64 -40.67
CA ARG A 540 4.22 4.92 -41.33
C ARG A 540 3.08 4.82 -42.35
N ASP A 541 2.41 3.67 -42.43
CA ASP A 541 1.31 3.34 -43.34
C ASP A 541 1.57 3.78 -44.80
N ARG A 542 2.79 3.59 -45.31
CA ARG A 542 3.20 4.10 -46.64
C ARG A 542 2.48 3.43 -47.81
N ASP A 543 1.88 2.26 -47.59
CA ASP A 543 1.03 1.54 -48.55
C ASP A 543 -0.46 1.92 -48.44
N GLY A 544 -0.81 2.92 -47.60
CA GLY A 544 -2.10 3.60 -47.63
C GLY A 544 -3.29 2.74 -47.20
N LYS A 545 -3.09 1.77 -46.28
CA LYS A 545 -4.20 0.89 -45.83
C LYS A 545 -5.00 1.45 -44.66
N GLY A 546 -4.76 2.70 -44.26
CA GLY A 546 -5.47 3.35 -43.16
C GLY A 546 -5.17 2.71 -41.81
N ARG A 547 -3.91 2.29 -41.59
CA ARG A 547 -3.49 1.65 -40.34
C ARG A 547 -3.29 2.63 -39.20
N LEU A 548 -2.81 3.84 -39.51
CA LEU A 548 -2.55 4.86 -38.51
C LEU A 548 -3.87 5.41 -37.97
N PRO A 549 -4.01 5.55 -36.64
CA PRO A 549 -5.14 6.28 -36.07
C PRO A 549 -5.19 7.72 -36.59
N ALA A 550 -6.39 8.26 -36.82
CA ALA A 550 -6.58 9.58 -37.42
C ALA A 550 -5.95 10.74 -36.63
N SER A 551 -5.62 10.53 -35.35
CA SER A 551 -4.96 11.51 -34.49
C SER A 551 -3.43 11.51 -34.61
N VAL A 552 -2.82 10.44 -35.12
CA VAL A 552 -1.37 10.30 -35.18
C VAL A 552 -0.86 11.10 -36.38
N SER A 553 -0.19 12.20 -36.09
CA SER A 553 0.41 13.10 -37.09
C SER A 553 1.89 12.82 -37.34
N LYS A 554 2.55 12.09 -36.43
CA LYS A 554 3.99 11.80 -36.50
C LYS A 554 4.31 10.39 -35.97
N VAL A 555 5.25 9.70 -36.62
CA VAL A 555 5.75 8.39 -36.18
C VAL A 555 7.29 8.39 -36.15
N ASP A 556 7.85 8.19 -34.96
CA ASP A 556 9.28 8.06 -34.73
C ASP A 556 9.67 6.60 -34.46
N VAL A 557 10.78 6.17 -35.07
CA VAL A 557 11.32 4.83 -34.94
C VAL A 557 12.70 4.92 -34.32
N TRP A 558 12.90 4.28 -33.18
CA TRP A 558 14.14 4.34 -32.43
C TRP A 558 14.73 2.95 -32.27
N ALA A 559 16.05 2.89 -32.10
CA ALA A 559 16.76 1.70 -31.68
C ALA A 559 17.54 1.99 -30.39
N ALA A 560 17.42 1.12 -29.38
CA ALA A 560 18.14 1.20 -28.12
C ALA A 560 18.96 -0.08 -27.92
N THR A 561 20.28 0.04 -27.85
CA THR A 561 21.20 -1.11 -27.89
C THR A 561 22.20 -1.13 -26.74
N ASN A 562 22.49 -2.34 -26.24
CA ASN A 562 23.64 -2.61 -25.37
C ASN A 562 24.98 -2.55 -26.13
N GLY A 563 24.96 -2.52 -27.48
CA GLY A 563 26.15 -2.48 -28.33
C GLY A 563 26.65 -1.09 -28.69
N SER A 564 27.87 -1.04 -29.22
CA SER A 564 28.50 0.23 -29.60
C SER A 564 27.75 0.93 -30.73
N LEU A 565 27.74 2.26 -30.66
CA LEU A 565 27.08 3.13 -31.64
C LEU A 565 27.57 2.85 -33.07
N GLU A 566 28.85 2.50 -33.25
CA GLU A 566 29.46 2.23 -34.56
C GLU A 566 28.93 0.93 -35.20
N LEU A 567 28.78 -0.15 -34.41
CA LEU A 567 28.28 -1.44 -34.88
C LEU A 567 26.76 -1.39 -35.14
N GLY A 568 26.04 -0.67 -34.28
CA GLY A 568 24.60 -0.45 -34.39
C GLY A 568 24.24 0.48 -35.55
N ARG A 569 24.93 1.61 -35.70
CA ARG A 569 24.65 2.62 -36.74
C ARG A 569 24.90 2.10 -38.14
N GLY A 570 26.00 1.39 -38.37
CA GLY A 570 26.31 0.82 -39.69
C GLY A 570 25.28 -0.22 -40.15
N SER A 571 24.77 -1.05 -39.24
CA SER A 571 23.80 -2.12 -39.55
C SER A 571 22.37 -1.58 -39.65
N PHE A 572 21.99 -0.68 -38.73
CA PHE A 572 20.66 -0.06 -38.70
C PHE A 572 20.44 0.92 -39.85
N LEU A 573 21.43 1.77 -40.18
CA LEU A 573 21.32 2.70 -41.31
C LEU A 573 21.48 2.01 -42.68
N ARG A 574 22.23 0.90 -42.77
CA ARG A 574 22.35 0.14 -44.04
C ARG A 574 21.03 -0.52 -44.45
N VAL A 575 20.23 -1.00 -43.49
CA VAL A 575 18.88 -1.55 -43.77
C VAL A 575 17.88 -0.43 -44.09
N LEU A 576 18.07 0.76 -43.52
CA LEU A 576 17.28 1.96 -43.82
C LEU A 576 17.84 2.76 -45.03
N GLY A 577 18.86 2.23 -45.72
CA GLY A 577 19.65 2.90 -46.76
C GLY A 577 18.83 3.46 -47.94
N ASP A 578 19.31 4.58 -48.48
CA ASP A 578 18.83 5.36 -49.64
C ASP A 578 17.39 5.94 -49.58
N SER A 579 16.65 5.72 -48.50
CA SER A 579 15.31 6.32 -48.33
C SER A 579 15.17 7.26 -47.13
N ASP A 580 16.04 7.19 -46.11
CA ASP A 580 15.95 8.06 -44.93
C ASP A 580 17.35 8.55 -44.44
N GLY A 581 18.29 8.88 -45.34
CA GLY A 581 19.61 9.37 -44.88
C GLY A 581 20.66 9.92 -45.86
N ALA A 582 20.32 10.38 -47.08
CA ALA A 582 21.30 11.06 -47.95
C ALA A 582 20.72 12.35 -48.55
N ASP A 583 21.47 13.44 -48.37
CA ASP A 583 21.52 14.69 -49.14
C ASP A 583 20.27 15.18 -49.89
N LEU A 584 19.76 16.30 -49.39
CA LEU A 584 18.87 17.24 -50.07
C LEU A 584 19.58 18.14 -51.10
N ASP A 585 20.87 17.91 -51.41
CA ASP A 585 21.67 18.80 -52.27
C ASP A 585 21.94 18.26 -53.68
N SER A 586 21.00 17.52 -54.29
CA SER A 586 21.03 17.30 -55.75
C SER A 586 19.78 17.84 -56.43
N ASP A 587 20.00 18.71 -57.43
CA ASP A 587 18.97 19.37 -58.24
C ASP A 587 18.01 18.38 -58.93
N ALA A 588 18.35 17.09 -58.98
CA ALA A 588 17.51 16.03 -59.53
C ALA A 588 16.25 15.73 -58.69
N ALA A 589 16.21 16.10 -57.40
CA ALA A 589 15.06 15.85 -56.52
C ALA A 589 13.96 16.94 -56.55
N GLN A 590 14.15 18.05 -57.27
CA GLN A 590 13.20 19.19 -57.28
C GLN A 590 12.10 19.13 -58.34
N SER A 591 12.01 18.08 -59.16
CA SER A 591 10.95 17.99 -60.18
C SER A 591 9.80 17.07 -59.77
N GLY A 592 8.76 17.66 -59.17
CA GLY A 592 7.39 17.10 -59.27
C GLY A 592 6.67 16.63 -58.00
N ARG A 593 7.04 17.06 -56.78
CA ARG A 593 6.25 16.73 -55.56
C ARG A 593 5.94 17.98 -54.72
N SER A 594 4.70 18.09 -54.23
CA SER A 594 4.21 19.23 -53.44
C SER A 594 4.85 19.29 -52.04
N ALA A 595 5.09 20.50 -51.53
CA ALA A 595 5.71 20.77 -50.22
C ALA A 595 5.07 20.04 -49.02
N GLN A 596 3.79 19.63 -49.12
CA GLN A 596 3.07 18.90 -48.08
C GLN A 596 3.52 17.43 -47.92
N HIS A 597 4.16 16.83 -48.93
CA HIS A 597 4.76 15.49 -48.85
C HIS A 597 6.19 15.49 -48.29
N ASN A 598 6.83 16.67 -48.18
CA ASN A 598 8.21 16.80 -47.70
C ASN A 598 8.30 17.11 -46.19
N ALA A 599 7.18 17.18 -45.46
CA ALA A 599 7.19 17.48 -44.02
C ALA A 599 7.52 16.28 -43.11
N VAL A 600 7.62 15.06 -43.67
CA VAL A 600 7.99 13.84 -42.91
C VAL A 600 9.51 13.61 -43.06
N GLY A 601 10.30 14.53 -42.52
CA GLY A 601 11.75 14.41 -42.43
C GLY A 601 12.20 14.60 -40.98
N SER A 602 12.92 13.60 -40.44
CA SER A 602 13.44 13.45 -39.05
C SER A 602 12.52 12.71 -38.05
N GLY A 603 12.73 11.40 -37.95
CA GLY A 603 12.04 10.49 -37.02
C GLY A 603 12.71 9.13 -36.86
N ILE A 604 14.04 9.08 -36.96
CA ILE A 604 14.86 7.90 -36.67
C ILE A 604 15.85 8.27 -35.56
N GLY A 605 15.88 7.49 -34.48
CA GLY A 605 16.84 7.69 -33.39
C GLY A 605 17.62 6.42 -33.07
N LEU A 606 18.83 6.59 -32.56
CA LEU A 606 19.68 5.50 -32.10
C LEU A 606 20.26 5.90 -30.73
N PHE A 607 20.18 4.98 -29.78
CA PHE A 607 20.73 5.11 -28.44
C PHE A 607 21.61 3.89 -28.13
N SER A 608 22.83 4.15 -27.68
CA SER A 608 23.73 3.11 -27.17
C SER A 608 23.95 3.26 -25.66
N CYS A 609 23.92 2.13 -24.95
CA CYS A 609 24.29 2.04 -23.53
C CYS A 609 25.71 2.56 -23.23
N ASP A 610 26.63 2.49 -24.21
CA ASP A 610 27.99 3.03 -24.09
C ASP A 610 27.99 4.53 -23.79
N GLU A 611 26.96 5.26 -24.26
CA GLU A 611 26.85 6.71 -24.08
C GLU A 611 26.59 7.13 -22.63
N ILE A 612 26.03 6.23 -21.81
CA ILE A 612 25.76 6.50 -20.39
C ILE A 612 26.55 5.59 -19.44
N GLY A 613 27.33 4.65 -19.98
CA GLY A 613 28.15 3.72 -19.20
C GLY A 613 27.32 2.78 -18.31
N VAL A 614 26.13 2.38 -18.76
CA VAL A 614 25.23 1.49 -18.02
C VAL A 614 24.55 0.50 -18.95
N ALA A 615 24.57 -0.78 -18.58
CA ALA A 615 23.91 -1.87 -19.31
C ALA A 615 22.41 -1.98 -19.01
N LYS A 616 21.60 -2.37 -20.01
CA LYS A 616 20.25 -2.90 -19.72
C LYS A 616 20.37 -4.15 -18.82
N PRO A 617 19.39 -4.44 -17.93
CA PRO A 617 18.09 -3.78 -17.78
C PRO A 617 18.05 -2.64 -16.75
N ASP A 618 19.15 -1.93 -16.50
CA ASP A 618 19.15 -0.82 -15.53
C ASP A 618 18.09 0.25 -15.90
N PRO A 619 17.25 0.71 -14.94
CA PRO A 619 16.22 1.71 -15.19
C PRO A 619 16.72 3.00 -15.86
N LYS A 620 17.99 3.37 -15.64
CA LYS A 620 18.61 4.57 -16.23
C LYS A 620 18.64 4.51 -17.76
N VAL A 621 18.76 3.32 -18.35
CA VAL A 621 18.75 3.16 -19.81
C VAL A 621 17.42 3.62 -20.39
N TYR A 622 16.32 3.10 -19.85
CA TYR A 622 14.97 3.42 -20.33
C TYR A 622 14.59 4.87 -20.00
N ALA A 623 15.00 5.38 -18.83
CA ALA A 623 14.81 6.78 -18.48
C ALA A 623 15.55 7.72 -19.45
N GLU A 624 16.76 7.38 -19.88
CA GLU A 624 17.50 8.17 -20.87
C GLU A 624 16.85 8.12 -22.25
N VAL A 625 16.33 6.96 -22.68
CA VAL A 625 15.54 6.86 -23.91
C VAL A 625 14.32 7.77 -23.84
N LEU A 626 13.52 7.71 -22.77
CA LEU A 626 12.36 8.58 -22.54
C LEU A 626 12.75 10.07 -22.57
N ARG A 627 13.88 10.42 -21.96
CA ARG A 627 14.41 11.79 -21.97
C ARG A 627 14.75 12.27 -23.38
N ARG A 628 15.44 11.44 -24.18
CA ARG A 628 15.87 11.79 -25.55
C ARG A 628 14.71 11.92 -26.53
N ILE A 629 13.69 11.08 -26.38
CA ILE A 629 12.46 11.19 -27.19
C ILE A 629 11.54 12.31 -26.69
N GLN A 630 11.90 13.00 -25.59
CA GLN A 630 11.11 14.05 -24.94
C GLN A 630 9.71 13.53 -24.54
N ALA A 631 9.69 12.36 -23.91
CA ALA A 631 8.47 11.72 -23.46
C ALA A 631 7.86 12.48 -22.28
N GLU A 632 6.61 12.91 -22.43
CA GLU A 632 5.81 13.46 -21.33
C GLU A 632 4.84 12.37 -20.84
N PRO A 633 4.84 12.06 -19.53
CA PRO A 633 3.92 11.08 -18.98
C PRO A 633 2.48 11.59 -19.07
N ILE A 634 1.53 10.68 -19.26
CA ILE A 634 0.09 10.98 -19.29
C ILE A 634 -0.34 11.72 -18.02
N ASP A 635 0.18 11.26 -16.88
CA ASP A 635 0.08 11.93 -15.60
C ASP A 635 1.49 12.08 -15.00
N PRO A 636 2.03 13.32 -14.95
CA PRO A 636 3.32 13.61 -14.33
C PRO A 636 3.43 13.18 -12.86
N ASN A 637 2.29 13.07 -12.19
CA ASN A 637 2.18 12.82 -10.76
C ASN A 637 1.83 11.35 -10.44
N ALA A 638 1.60 10.51 -11.45
CA ALA A 638 1.29 9.09 -11.23
C ALA A 638 2.50 8.34 -10.62
N ALA A 639 2.21 7.48 -9.63
CA ALA A 639 3.23 6.65 -8.96
C ALA A 639 4.00 5.74 -9.92
N LYS A 640 3.33 5.27 -10.98
CA LYS A 640 3.95 4.64 -12.14
C LYS A 640 3.62 5.48 -13.36
N LYS A 641 4.64 6.09 -13.95
CA LYS A 641 4.48 6.91 -15.15
C LYS A 641 4.09 6.02 -16.33
N GLU A 642 3.01 6.36 -17.03
CA GLU A 642 2.64 5.76 -18.31
C GLU A 642 2.79 6.83 -19.40
N TYR A 643 3.23 6.41 -20.58
CA TYR A 643 3.43 7.29 -21.71
C TYR A 643 2.53 6.89 -22.88
N GLN A 644 1.79 7.84 -23.43
CA GLN A 644 0.87 7.55 -24.52
C GLN A 644 1.61 7.39 -25.84
N GLY A 645 1.31 6.32 -26.59
CA GLY A 645 1.90 6.10 -27.91
C GLY A 645 3.40 5.82 -27.88
N ILE A 646 3.98 5.45 -26.74
CA ILE A 646 5.40 5.10 -26.62
C ILE A 646 5.54 3.60 -26.39
N TRP A 647 6.13 2.92 -27.37
CA TRP A 647 6.28 1.47 -27.42
C TRP A 647 7.74 1.05 -27.31
N PHE A 648 7.97 -0.07 -26.63
CA PHE A 648 9.24 -0.78 -26.63
C PHE A 648 9.06 -2.19 -27.19
N VAL A 649 9.82 -2.52 -28.22
CA VAL A 649 9.73 -3.78 -28.97
C VAL A 649 11.00 -4.57 -28.77
N ALA A 650 10.89 -5.79 -28.24
CA ALA A 650 12.02 -6.70 -28.09
C ALA A 650 11.60 -8.15 -28.28
N SER A 651 12.53 -8.99 -28.71
CA SER A 651 12.39 -10.46 -28.64
C SER A 651 12.81 -11.02 -27.29
N HIS A 652 13.40 -10.17 -26.44
CA HIS A 652 13.87 -10.49 -25.10
C HIS A 652 12.87 -10.07 -24.02
N THR A 653 12.36 -11.01 -23.25
CA THR A 653 11.33 -10.75 -22.24
C THR A 653 11.85 -9.95 -21.06
N TRP A 654 13.10 -10.15 -20.66
CA TRP A 654 13.76 -9.34 -19.63
C TRP A 654 13.84 -7.86 -20.03
N ASP A 655 14.00 -7.54 -21.32
CA ASP A 655 14.07 -6.17 -21.84
C ASP A 655 12.67 -5.54 -21.89
N THR A 656 11.66 -6.29 -22.38
CA THR A 656 10.26 -5.83 -22.32
C THR A 656 9.77 -5.63 -20.89
N PHE A 657 10.20 -6.46 -19.94
CA PHE A 657 9.84 -6.31 -18.53
C PHE A 657 10.37 -4.98 -17.97
N ALA A 658 11.66 -4.72 -18.17
CA ALA A 658 12.30 -3.51 -17.66
C ALA A 658 11.74 -2.24 -18.32
N ALA A 659 11.49 -2.27 -19.64
CA ALA A 659 10.81 -1.18 -20.33
C ALA A 659 9.39 -0.94 -19.78
N LYS A 660 8.64 -2.00 -19.47
CA LYS A 660 7.30 -1.89 -18.86
C LYS A 660 7.34 -1.34 -17.44
N GLN A 661 8.43 -1.55 -16.69
CA GLN A 661 8.62 -0.88 -15.40
C GLN A 661 8.93 0.61 -15.56
N ALA A 662 9.62 0.99 -16.64
CA ALA A 662 9.91 2.38 -16.97
C ALA A 662 8.73 3.16 -17.59
N GLY A 663 7.59 2.49 -17.86
CA GLY A 663 6.36 3.13 -18.33
C GLY A 663 6.05 2.97 -19.82
N PHE A 664 6.84 2.19 -20.55
CA PHE A 664 6.57 1.87 -21.95
C PHE A 664 5.42 0.87 -22.06
N ARG A 665 4.64 0.98 -23.15
CA ARG A 665 3.87 -0.18 -23.67
C ARG A 665 4.84 -1.13 -24.34
N THR A 666 4.63 -2.43 -24.22
CA THR A 666 5.62 -3.39 -24.71
C THR A 666 5.05 -4.39 -25.69
N ALA A 667 5.82 -4.63 -26.74
CA ALA A 667 5.51 -5.66 -27.73
C ALA A 667 6.64 -6.68 -27.80
N TRP A 668 6.27 -7.95 -27.67
CA TRP A 668 7.21 -9.06 -27.65
C TRP A 668 7.16 -9.85 -28.96
N VAL A 669 8.33 -10.16 -29.51
CA VAL A 669 8.48 -10.97 -30.72
C VAL A 669 8.96 -12.38 -30.37
N THR A 670 8.25 -13.41 -30.84
CA THR A 670 8.43 -14.76 -30.29
C THR A 670 9.64 -15.54 -30.81
N TYR A 671 10.30 -15.11 -31.90
CA TYR A 671 11.27 -15.95 -32.63
C TYR A 671 12.62 -16.16 -31.94
N GLU A 672 12.88 -15.50 -30.81
CA GLU A 672 14.17 -15.60 -30.12
C GLU A 672 14.08 -16.47 -28.86
N GLU A 673 13.22 -16.09 -27.91
CA GLU A 673 13.10 -16.81 -26.64
C GLU A 673 12.03 -17.90 -26.68
N PHE A 674 11.17 -17.91 -27.71
CA PHE A 674 10.07 -18.85 -27.97
C PHE A 674 8.96 -18.92 -26.90
N TYR A 675 9.27 -18.65 -25.64
CA TYR A 675 8.39 -18.70 -24.49
C TYR A 675 8.63 -17.50 -23.58
N SER A 676 7.56 -16.78 -23.22
CA SER A 676 7.69 -15.47 -22.58
C SER A 676 7.90 -15.49 -21.06
N CYS A 677 7.92 -16.68 -20.43
CA CYS A 677 8.09 -16.83 -18.98
C CYS A 677 7.21 -15.88 -18.13
N PRO A 678 5.87 -15.87 -18.28
CA PRO A 678 4.99 -14.85 -17.68
C PRO A 678 4.96 -14.88 -16.15
N SER A 679 5.27 -16.02 -15.52
CA SER A 679 5.44 -16.11 -14.06
C SER A 679 6.65 -15.35 -13.52
N VAL A 680 7.59 -14.97 -14.40
CA VAL A 680 8.81 -14.24 -14.05
C VAL A 680 8.72 -12.79 -14.51
N TYR A 681 8.33 -12.55 -15.77
CA TYR A 681 8.40 -11.23 -16.41
C TYR A 681 7.03 -10.58 -16.65
N GLY A 682 5.94 -11.23 -16.24
CA GLY A 682 4.59 -10.78 -16.54
C GLY A 682 4.25 -10.91 -18.04
N THR A 683 3.20 -10.21 -18.47
CA THR A 683 2.72 -10.26 -19.86
C THR A 683 3.02 -8.96 -20.63
N PRO A 684 3.59 -9.03 -21.84
CA PRO A 684 3.69 -7.89 -22.75
C PRO A 684 2.30 -7.49 -23.26
N ASP A 685 2.15 -6.24 -23.70
CA ASP A 685 0.86 -5.70 -24.17
C ASP A 685 0.49 -6.25 -25.55
N VAL A 686 1.49 -6.48 -26.41
CA VAL A 686 1.35 -7.08 -27.74
C VAL A 686 2.31 -8.25 -27.89
N VAL A 687 1.88 -9.30 -28.58
CA VAL A 687 2.72 -10.45 -28.96
C VAL A 687 2.55 -10.73 -30.45
N GLY A 688 3.65 -10.97 -31.16
CA GLY A 688 3.63 -11.35 -32.58
C GLY A 688 4.77 -12.29 -32.95
N ARG A 689 4.60 -13.04 -34.04
CA ARG A 689 5.58 -14.04 -34.49
C ARG A 689 6.79 -13.43 -35.18
N ASN A 690 6.64 -12.23 -35.72
CA ASN A 690 7.68 -11.45 -36.38
C ASN A 690 7.41 -9.95 -36.22
N LEU A 691 8.32 -9.11 -36.73
CA LEU A 691 8.22 -7.65 -36.55
C LEU A 691 7.08 -7.02 -37.36
N GLU A 692 6.70 -7.60 -38.51
CA GLU A 692 5.56 -7.15 -39.30
C GLU A 692 4.24 -7.35 -38.54
N GLU A 693 4.03 -8.54 -37.96
CA GLU A 693 2.85 -8.84 -37.17
C GLU A 693 2.77 -7.98 -35.90
N VAL A 694 3.90 -7.75 -35.23
CA VAL A 694 3.95 -6.85 -34.08
C VAL A 694 3.59 -5.42 -34.49
N ALA A 695 4.12 -4.92 -35.62
CA ALA A 695 3.81 -3.59 -36.10
C ALA A 695 2.32 -3.42 -36.41
N GLU A 696 1.71 -4.37 -37.11
CA GLU A 696 0.27 -4.39 -37.40
C GLU A 696 -0.56 -4.40 -36.10
N LYS A 697 -0.15 -5.21 -35.10
CA LYS A 697 -0.85 -5.31 -33.81
C LYS A 697 -0.70 -4.06 -32.95
N ILE A 698 0.45 -3.39 -32.95
CA ILE A 698 0.66 -2.11 -32.27
C ILE A 698 -0.32 -1.07 -32.85
N LEU A 699 -0.38 -0.93 -34.17
CA LEU A 699 -1.28 0.02 -34.82
C LEU A 699 -2.76 -0.33 -34.58
N ALA A 700 -3.12 -1.61 -34.62
CA ALA A 700 -4.46 -2.08 -34.28
C ALA A 700 -4.82 -1.79 -32.83
N PHE A 701 -3.88 -1.96 -31.89
CA PHE A 701 -4.06 -1.64 -30.48
C PHE A 701 -4.34 -0.14 -30.27
N GLU A 702 -3.53 0.73 -30.88
CA GLU A 702 -3.74 2.18 -30.80
C GLU A 702 -5.07 2.61 -31.44
N ARG A 703 -5.48 1.98 -32.55
CA ARG A 703 -6.78 2.24 -33.19
C ARG A 703 -7.95 1.75 -32.34
N ASP A 704 -7.85 0.60 -31.69
CA ASP A 704 -8.86 0.08 -30.78
C ASP A 704 -9.06 1.04 -29.58
N LEU A 705 -7.97 1.55 -29.01
CA LEU A 705 -8.02 2.62 -27.99
C LEU A 705 -8.74 3.88 -28.51
N CYS A 706 -8.49 4.30 -29.76
CA CYS A 706 -9.21 5.42 -30.37
C CYS A 706 -10.71 5.17 -30.54
N SER A 707 -11.09 3.96 -30.96
CA SER A 707 -12.48 3.59 -31.22
C SER A 707 -13.30 3.45 -29.94
N LYS A 708 -12.68 2.98 -28.85
CA LYS A 708 -13.27 2.90 -27.51
C LYS A 708 -13.49 4.28 -26.87
N ASN A 709 -12.76 5.31 -27.31
CA ASN A 709 -12.98 6.70 -26.90
C ASN A 709 -14.20 7.36 -27.59
N GLY A 710 -14.79 6.75 -28.64
CA GLY A 710 -16.01 7.24 -29.30
C GLY A 710 -17.30 7.01 -28.50
N ASN A 711 -17.27 6.11 -27.52
CA ASN A 711 -18.26 6.01 -26.45
C ASN A 711 -17.56 6.36 -25.15
N ALA A 712 -17.49 7.66 -24.82
CA ALA A 712 -16.75 8.15 -23.66
C ALA A 712 -17.00 7.29 -22.41
N PRO A 713 -16.04 6.44 -21.98
CA PRO A 713 -16.10 5.83 -20.68
C PRO A 713 -15.88 6.98 -19.71
N ALA A 714 -16.86 7.24 -18.85
CA ALA A 714 -16.77 8.38 -17.97
C ALA A 714 -15.45 8.31 -17.15
N GLN A 715 -14.67 9.39 -17.28
CA GLN A 715 -13.23 9.45 -17.06
C GLN A 715 -12.87 9.09 -15.62
N GLY A 716 -12.03 8.07 -15.43
CA GLY A 716 -11.48 7.71 -14.13
C GLY A 716 -10.85 8.91 -13.44
N TRP A 717 -11.38 9.37 -12.32
CA TRP A 717 -10.79 10.47 -11.56
C TRP A 717 -9.81 9.91 -10.52
N THR A 718 -8.76 10.66 -10.19
CA THR A 718 -7.83 10.36 -9.09
C THR A 718 -7.96 11.47 -8.05
N TYR A 719 -7.90 11.15 -6.76
CA TYR A 719 -7.97 12.18 -5.72
C TYR A 719 -6.64 12.95 -5.66
N HIS A 720 -6.63 14.16 -6.22
CA HIS A 720 -5.46 15.02 -6.24
C HIS A 720 -5.33 15.80 -4.93
N LYS A 721 -4.41 15.32 -4.08
CA LYS A 721 -4.09 15.85 -2.74
C LYS A 721 -3.66 17.34 -2.72
N GLU A 722 -3.25 17.91 -3.86
CA GLU A 722 -2.61 19.24 -3.98
C GLU A 722 -3.58 20.43 -4.13
N GLN A 723 -4.88 20.15 -4.31
CA GLN A 723 -5.88 21.17 -4.62
C GLN A 723 -6.65 21.73 -3.41
N GLN A 724 -6.31 21.37 -2.18
CA GLN A 724 -6.93 21.95 -0.97
C GLN A 724 -5.83 22.47 -0.03
N GLU A 725 -5.71 23.79 0.11
CA GLU A 725 -4.79 24.39 1.08
C GLU A 725 -5.43 24.40 2.48
N GLN A 726 -4.71 23.87 3.47
CA GLN A 726 -4.98 24.15 4.89
C GLN A 726 -4.26 25.43 5.32
N THR A 727 -5.02 26.37 5.87
CA THR A 727 -4.48 27.63 6.42
C THR A 727 -4.19 27.57 7.92
N MET A 728 -4.37 26.43 8.62
CA MET A 728 -4.24 26.35 10.08
C MET A 728 -3.60 25.01 10.57
N PRO A 729 -2.54 25.05 11.41
CA PRO A 729 -1.82 23.87 11.91
C PRO A 729 -2.42 23.33 13.23
N GLY A 730 -3.68 22.88 13.21
CA GLY A 730 -4.33 22.26 14.37
C GLY A 730 -4.53 20.76 14.16
N SER A 731 -4.14 19.91 15.13
CA SER A 731 -4.31 18.45 15.02
C SER A 731 -5.80 18.09 14.99
N GLN A 732 -6.31 17.67 13.82
CA GLN A 732 -7.72 17.34 13.58
C GLN A 732 -8.08 15.88 13.95
N HIS A 733 -7.30 15.24 14.83
CA HIS A 733 -7.38 13.82 15.21
C HIS A 733 -8.63 13.41 16.05
N THR A 734 -9.75 14.13 15.96
CA THR A 734 -10.91 13.90 16.85
C THR A 734 -12.22 13.62 16.15
N SER A 735 -12.25 13.60 14.81
CA SER A 735 -13.47 13.44 14.00
C SER A 735 -14.27 12.16 14.30
N PHE A 736 -13.61 11.11 14.78
CA PHE A 736 -14.23 9.83 15.14
C PHE A 736 -14.48 9.65 16.64
N SER A 737 -14.11 10.63 17.47
CA SER A 737 -14.26 10.59 18.93
C SER A 737 -15.48 11.38 19.41
N ASP A 738 -15.75 11.35 20.71
CA ASP A 738 -16.81 12.14 21.34
C ASP A 738 -16.46 13.64 21.48
N PHE A 739 -15.17 14.01 21.35
CA PHE A 739 -14.68 15.37 21.61
C PHE A 739 -15.40 16.45 20.76
N PRO A 740 -15.67 16.27 19.46
CA PRO A 740 -16.37 17.29 18.67
C PRO A 740 -17.81 17.57 19.15
N PHE A 741 -18.50 16.59 19.75
CA PHE A 741 -19.84 16.80 20.32
C PHE A 741 -19.81 17.57 21.65
N LEU A 742 -18.72 17.40 22.42
CA LEU A 742 -18.56 17.95 23.76
C LEU A 742 -17.83 19.30 23.77
N LEU A 743 -16.93 19.53 22.81
CA LEU A 743 -16.09 20.72 22.68
C LEU A 743 -16.10 21.24 21.22
N PRO A 744 -17.27 21.59 20.65
CA PRO A 744 -17.41 21.99 19.25
C PRO A 744 -16.60 23.24 18.87
N SER A 745 -16.27 24.10 19.85
CA SER A 745 -15.42 25.28 19.65
C SER A 745 -13.94 24.96 19.47
N MET A 746 -13.49 23.79 19.94
CA MET A 746 -12.13 23.26 19.77
C MET A 746 -12.00 22.46 18.47
N SER A 747 -13.11 21.99 17.91
CA SER A 747 -13.16 21.16 16.70
C SER A 747 -13.56 21.97 15.46
N LYS A 748 -13.08 23.21 15.30
CA LYS A 748 -13.46 24.08 14.16
C LYS A 748 -12.94 23.52 12.83
N PHE A 749 -13.70 22.58 12.30
CA PHE A 749 -13.74 22.18 10.91
C PHE A 749 -14.56 23.25 10.19
N ILE A 750 -13.90 24.16 9.48
CA ILE A 750 -14.62 25.19 8.72
C ILE A 750 -14.98 24.59 7.36
N GLY A 751 -16.28 24.36 7.11
CA GLY A 751 -16.80 23.98 5.80
C GLY A 751 -16.83 22.48 5.49
N SER A 752 -17.28 21.63 6.42
CA SER A 752 -17.32 20.16 6.26
C SER A 752 -18.65 19.49 6.57
N VAL A 753 -18.66 18.15 6.43
CA VAL A 753 -19.79 17.28 6.79
C VAL A 753 -20.01 17.31 8.29
N ALA A 754 -21.28 17.31 8.72
CA ALA A 754 -21.62 17.24 10.14
C ALA A 754 -21.01 15.99 10.80
N VAL A 755 -20.42 16.15 11.99
CA VAL A 755 -19.81 15.05 12.78
C VAL A 755 -20.79 13.90 13.01
N GLN A 756 -22.06 14.22 13.24
CA GLN A 756 -23.12 13.22 13.40
C GLN A 756 -23.28 12.35 12.14
N SER A 757 -23.23 12.94 10.95
CA SER A 757 -23.32 12.19 9.69
C SER A 757 -22.09 11.31 9.47
N ILE A 758 -20.89 11.78 9.82
CA ILE A 758 -19.66 10.99 9.78
C ILE A 758 -19.78 9.77 10.70
N LEU A 759 -20.26 9.97 11.92
CA LEU A 759 -20.52 8.88 12.87
C LEU A 759 -21.50 7.85 12.30
N GLU A 760 -22.63 8.31 11.74
CA GLU A 760 -23.66 7.45 11.16
C GLU A 760 -23.14 6.62 9.99
N VAL A 761 -22.42 7.23 9.04
CA VAL A 761 -21.90 6.49 7.88
C VAL A 761 -20.84 5.46 8.29
N ASN A 762 -19.96 5.79 9.24
CA ASN A 762 -19.00 4.85 9.81
C ASN A 762 -19.71 3.67 10.48
N ALA A 763 -20.75 3.94 11.28
CA ALA A 763 -21.51 2.91 11.95
C ALA A 763 -22.26 2.02 10.94
N GLN A 764 -22.89 2.61 9.91
CA GLN A 764 -23.58 1.87 8.85
C GLN A 764 -22.63 0.95 8.07
N ILE A 765 -21.42 1.43 7.73
CA ILE A 765 -20.39 0.60 7.07
C ILE A 765 -20.04 -0.59 7.97
N THR A 766 -19.69 -0.34 9.23
CA THR A 766 -19.33 -1.41 10.18
C THR A 766 -20.46 -2.39 10.43
N GLN A 767 -21.71 -1.91 10.53
CA GLN A 767 -22.89 -2.76 10.67
C GLN A 767 -23.07 -3.67 9.46
N ARG A 768 -22.89 -3.17 8.23
CA ARG A 768 -22.98 -4.00 7.01
C ARG A 768 -21.89 -5.06 6.98
N MET A 769 -20.68 -4.71 7.38
CA MET A 769 -19.56 -5.64 7.42
C MET A 769 -19.77 -6.74 8.48
N ALA A 770 -20.13 -6.36 9.71
CA ALA A 770 -20.21 -7.28 10.84
C ALA A 770 -21.54 -8.04 10.92
N LEU A 771 -22.67 -7.43 10.56
CA LEU A 771 -24.01 -8.05 10.68
C LEU A 771 -24.51 -8.65 9.36
N GLN A 772 -24.18 -8.03 8.21
CA GLN A 772 -24.68 -8.47 6.89
C GLN A 772 -23.63 -9.22 6.07
N ASN A 773 -22.41 -9.39 6.60
CA ASN A 773 -21.28 -10.00 5.92
C ASN A 773 -20.94 -9.33 4.57
N LYS A 774 -21.28 -8.04 4.39
CA LYS A 774 -20.94 -7.24 3.21
C LYS A 774 -19.63 -6.52 3.49
N ARG A 775 -18.50 -7.15 3.18
CA ARG A 775 -17.18 -6.65 3.58
C ARG A 775 -16.46 -5.94 2.44
N GLU A 776 -16.61 -6.46 1.24
CA GLU A 776 -15.97 -5.93 0.05
C GLU A 776 -16.93 -5.04 -0.75
N GLU A 777 -16.35 -4.25 -1.67
CA GLU A 777 -17.12 -3.42 -2.61
C GLU A 777 -18.13 -4.26 -3.42
N SER A 778 -17.71 -5.45 -3.86
CA SER A 778 -18.54 -6.40 -4.60
C SER A 778 -19.76 -6.87 -3.82
N ASP A 779 -19.70 -6.83 -2.48
CA ASP A 779 -20.78 -7.27 -1.61
C ASP A 779 -21.80 -6.14 -1.36
N GLY A 780 -21.51 -4.92 -1.86
CA GLY A 780 -22.35 -3.75 -1.66
C GLY A 780 -22.19 -3.10 -0.28
N VAL A 781 -20.99 -3.14 0.31
CA VAL A 781 -20.69 -2.50 1.61
C VAL A 781 -21.02 -1.00 1.61
N PHE A 782 -20.87 -0.32 0.47
CA PHE A 782 -21.15 1.12 0.31
C PHE A 782 -22.52 1.44 -0.31
N ALA A 783 -23.32 0.43 -0.70
CA ALA A 783 -24.53 0.63 -1.49
C ALA A 783 -25.70 1.18 -0.65
N GLY A 784 -26.27 2.34 -1.00
CA GLY A 784 -27.42 2.90 -0.28
C GLY A 784 -27.09 3.39 1.12
N LEU A 785 -25.90 3.98 1.31
CA LEU A 785 -25.55 4.72 2.52
C LEU A 785 -26.27 6.06 2.52
N LYS A 786 -27.01 6.35 3.60
CA LYS A 786 -27.86 7.55 3.72
C LYS A 786 -27.44 8.38 4.94
N GLY A 787 -27.55 9.70 4.81
CA GLY A 787 -27.49 10.61 5.97
C GLY A 787 -28.77 10.55 6.81
N LYS A 788 -28.71 11.17 7.99
CA LYS A 788 -29.85 11.33 8.90
C LYS A 788 -31.16 11.75 8.19
N ASP A 789 -32.27 11.18 8.63
CA ASP A 789 -33.65 11.37 8.12
C ASP A 789 -33.88 10.88 6.69
N ASP A 790 -33.08 9.93 6.20
CA ASP A 790 -33.20 9.30 4.87
C ASP A 790 -33.16 10.29 3.68
N ALA A 791 -32.82 11.56 3.93
CA ALA A 791 -33.09 12.63 2.98
C ALA A 791 -32.07 12.74 1.83
N LYS A 792 -30.81 12.32 2.03
CA LYS A 792 -29.74 12.37 1.01
C LYS A 792 -28.77 11.20 1.12
N GLU A 793 -28.51 10.53 -0.02
CA GLU A 793 -27.50 9.49 -0.13
C GLU A 793 -26.08 10.08 -0.09
N TRP A 794 -25.15 9.34 0.53
CA TRP A 794 -23.72 9.63 0.45
C TRP A 794 -23.23 9.27 -0.94
N ARG A 795 -22.49 10.18 -1.60
CA ARG A 795 -21.92 9.87 -2.90
C ARG A 795 -20.68 9.03 -2.74
N ILE A 796 -20.60 7.96 -3.52
CA ILE A 796 -19.42 7.10 -3.59
C ILE A 796 -18.61 7.50 -4.81
N TRP A 797 -17.40 7.98 -4.56
CA TRP A 797 -16.45 8.34 -5.58
C TRP A 797 -15.37 7.27 -5.59
N LYS A 798 -15.13 6.66 -6.74
CA LYS A 798 -14.11 5.61 -6.84
C LYS A 798 -12.98 6.08 -7.73
N GLU A 799 -11.76 6.05 -7.21
CA GLU A 799 -10.58 6.35 -8.01
C GLU A 799 -10.51 5.40 -9.22
N GLY A 800 -10.19 5.94 -10.40
CA GLY A 800 -10.20 5.20 -11.66
C GLY A 800 -11.60 4.93 -12.24
N LYS A 801 -12.68 5.46 -11.64
CA LYS A 801 -14.03 5.53 -12.23
C LYS A 801 -14.47 6.97 -12.42
N ALA A 802 -15.53 7.22 -13.18
CA ALA A 802 -16.11 8.55 -13.33
C ALA A 802 -16.55 9.17 -12.00
N ARG A 803 -16.39 10.49 -11.86
CA ARG A 803 -17.09 11.23 -10.80
C ARG A 803 -18.60 11.14 -11.09
N PRO A 804 -19.46 10.91 -10.07
CA PRO A 804 -20.90 11.04 -10.24
C PRO A 804 -21.26 12.47 -10.71
N THR A 805 -21.95 12.63 -11.84
CA THR A 805 -22.36 13.95 -12.37
C THR A 805 -23.54 14.56 -11.59
N GLU A 806 -23.65 15.90 -11.65
CA GLU A 806 -24.67 16.81 -11.06
C GLU A 806 -24.47 17.21 -9.58
N LEU A 807 -23.92 18.40 -9.35
CA LEU A 807 -24.09 19.16 -8.10
C LEU A 807 -25.32 20.06 -8.26
N PRO A 808 -26.42 19.88 -7.52
CA PRO A 808 -27.38 20.96 -7.34
C PRO A 808 -26.65 22.14 -6.68
N THR A 809 -26.96 23.36 -7.11
CA THR A 809 -26.39 24.62 -6.61
C THR A 809 -26.57 24.83 -5.09
N GLU A 810 -27.33 23.95 -4.42
CA GLU A 810 -27.62 23.91 -2.99
C GLU A 810 -26.78 22.82 -2.28
N ALA A 811 -25.45 22.86 -2.41
CA ALA A 811 -24.52 21.92 -1.72
C ALA A 811 -24.33 22.23 -0.21
N ILE A 812 -25.08 23.20 0.31
CA ILE A 812 -25.12 23.60 1.72
C ILE A 812 -26.54 23.28 2.21
N GLY A 813 -26.67 22.36 3.17
CA GLY A 813 -27.94 22.10 3.84
C GLY A 813 -28.44 23.35 4.58
N GLY A 814 -29.73 23.40 4.94
CA GLY A 814 -30.33 24.54 5.65
C GLY A 814 -29.65 24.92 6.98
N ASP A 815 -28.76 24.07 7.49
CA ASP A 815 -27.96 24.22 8.72
C ASP A 815 -26.51 24.72 8.49
N LYS A 816 -26.13 25.06 7.25
CA LYS A 816 -24.77 25.44 6.82
C LYS A 816 -23.75 24.28 6.70
N ASN A 817 -24.15 23.02 6.87
CA ASN A 817 -23.28 21.85 6.67
C ASN A 817 -23.31 21.37 5.21
N ARG A 818 -22.20 20.77 4.74
CA ARG A 818 -22.10 20.23 3.37
C ARG A 818 -22.55 18.77 3.29
N GLN A 819 -23.05 18.35 2.13
CA GLN A 819 -23.28 16.92 1.86
C GLN A 819 -21.94 16.17 1.89
N GLY A 820 -21.93 14.93 2.40
CA GLY A 820 -20.71 14.13 2.47
C GLY A 820 -20.50 13.22 1.26
N ARG A 821 -19.23 12.91 0.99
CA ARG A 821 -18.78 11.92 -0.01
C ARG A 821 -17.82 10.90 0.60
N LEU A 822 -17.80 9.72 0.00
CA LEU A 822 -16.88 8.63 0.32
C LEU A 822 -15.99 8.38 -0.89
N ILE A 823 -14.68 8.58 -0.73
CA ILE A 823 -13.65 8.37 -1.76
C ILE A 823 -13.02 7.00 -1.54
N VAL A 824 -13.29 6.05 -2.43
CA VAL A 824 -12.65 4.73 -2.44
C VAL A 824 -11.37 4.82 -3.26
N HIS A 825 -10.23 4.66 -2.60
CA HIS A 825 -8.91 4.76 -3.21
C HIS A 825 -8.52 3.49 -3.96
N ALA A 826 -7.73 3.66 -5.02
CA ALA A 826 -7.13 2.55 -5.76
C ALA A 826 -5.93 1.98 -4.98
N LEU A 827 -6.10 0.76 -4.46
CA LEU A 827 -5.03 -0.01 -3.80
C LEU A 827 -4.26 -0.86 -4.80
#